data_AF-A0A8D9H701-F1
#
_entry.id   AF-A0A8D9H701-F1
#
_cell.length_a   1.000
_cell.length_b   1.000
_cell.length_c   1.000
_cell.angle_alpha   90.00
_cell.angle_beta   90.00
_cell.angle_gamma   90.00
#
_symmetry.space_group_name_H-M   'P 1'
#
loop_
_entity.id
_entity.type
_entity.pdbx_description
1 polymer ?
#
loop_
_entity_poly.entity_id
_entity_poly.type
_entity_poly.pdbx_seq_one_letter_code
_entity_poly.pdbx_strand_id
1 'polypeptide(L)'
;MRKCFALMIFLASFLLRVLQNLELVHAVGCAGSLFNVNSTYAQNRHNLFSTLASKVVVNGRLYNDSLGQNPNRVHALVFCTRGDEQACISCVQKVTQNIQTSCPNRMDSFQWNNDDVDDQVSCLVRSSNHTTFQNLELRPAVIHPSPDSIEPSKNTTLFSKQWEATVNRTIQVATEANTSSLLQYIGAVKAEFTEFPNVYMLMQCTPDITSRECMICLENCVAYFKTQFWGRQGGSVSRPSCLFRWDLYRFHGAFDNVTIFHAPPRVQPPENDKKGKGIRLGGIIAIIVPAFITLLVFIGLIKFYVRRRKFNKGIYVGRAEYSDSDCQYMLRFDLGMILMATDEFSSENKLGQGGFGTVYKGILLNGREIAVKRLTRGSEEGCMEFKNEVSLLTRLQHKNLVKLLGFCHERDEEILVYEFVPNSSLDHFIFDEEKRSLLTWEVRFKIIEGVARGLVYLHEDSQLKIIHRDLKASNILLDAEMNPKVADFGTARLFDTNETRAETKRIAGTRGYMAPEYLSYGQISVKSDVYSFGVMLLEMICGKRNNSFEGEGIAAFAWKRWDEGRPEIIIDPFLVEKPSNEIIKLIQIGLLCVHENATKRPTMRSLIIWLSRETISIPLPKDLAFTRNESQSEDGTVSMSSVFTKLSSR
;
A
#
# COMPACT_ATOMS: atom_id res chain seq x y z
N MET A 1 -17.21 30.10 24.67
CA MET A 1 -17.25 29.47 23.33
C MET A 1 -16.47 30.22 22.24
N ARG A 2 -16.55 31.55 22.10
CA ARG A 2 -15.83 32.28 21.02
C ARG A 2 -14.29 32.23 21.08
N LYS A 3 -13.67 32.14 22.28
CA LYS A 3 -12.20 32.03 22.43
C LYS A 3 -11.63 30.67 21.98
N CYS A 4 -12.41 29.58 22.07
CA CYS A 4 -11.99 28.25 21.58
C CYS A 4 -12.00 28.17 20.05
N PHE A 5 -12.90 28.89 19.39
CA PHE A 5 -13.01 28.86 17.93
C PHE A 5 -11.82 29.58 17.26
N ALA A 6 -11.39 30.71 17.83
CA ALA A 6 -10.19 31.42 17.36
C ALA A 6 -8.91 30.61 17.57
N LEU A 7 -8.80 29.87 18.69
CA LEU A 7 -7.66 29.00 18.99
C LEU A 7 -7.58 27.81 18.01
N MET A 8 -8.72 27.22 17.64
CA MET A 8 -8.78 26.12 16.68
C MET A 8 -8.42 26.56 15.25
N ILE A 9 -8.84 27.76 14.84
CA ILE A 9 -8.46 28.33 13.53
C ILE A 9 -6.97 28.66 13.49
N PHE A 10 -6.42 29.21 14.58
CA PHE A 10 -5.00 29.52 14.66
C PHE A 10 -4.15 28.24 14.66
N LEU A 11 -4.56 27.21 15.42
CA LEU A 11 -3.92 25.89 15.44
C LEU A 11 -3.99 25.20 14.08
N ALA A 12 -5.13 25.26 13.37
CA ALA A 12 -5.26 24.69 12.04
C ALA A 12 -4.38 25.41 11.01
N SER A 13 -4.33 26.75 11.05
CA SER A 13 -3.47 27.55 10.16
C SER A 13 -1.97 27.38 10.46
N PHE A 14 -1.62 27.18 11.73
CA PHE A 14 -0.25 26.91 12.16
C PHE A 14 0.17 25.49 11.80
N LEU A 15 -0.72 24.49 11.97
CA LEU A 15 -0.51 23.13 11.48
C LEU A 15 -0.37 23.09 9.96
N LEU A 16 -1.16 23.88 9.21
CA LEU A 16 -1.03 23.97 7.75
C LEU A 16 0.34 24.57 7.35
N ARG A 17 0.78 25.64 8.02
CA ARG A 17 2.10 26.25 7.77
C ARG A 17 3.27 25.38 8.25
N VAL A 18 3.11 24.62 9.33
CA VAL A 18 4.13 23.68 9.83
C VAL A 18 4.20 22.44 8.93
N LEU A 19 3.07 21.96 8.40
CA LEU A 19 3.04 20.88 7.41
C LEU A 19 3.61 21.33 6.05
N GLN A 20 3.41 22.59 5.65
CA GLN A 20 4.05 23.17 4.46
C GLN A 20 5.57 23.33 4.62
N ASN A 21 6.07 23.53 5.85
CA ASN A 21 7.51 23.66 6.11
C ASN A 21 8.22 22.33 6.45
N LEU A 22 7.50 21.20 6.46
CA LEU A 22 8.04 19.88 6.78
C LEU A 22 8.26 18.99 5.54
N GLU A 23 8.62 19.58 4.41
CA GLU A 23 9.32 18.85 3.33
C GLU A 23 10.38 19.76 2.69
N LEU A 24 11.58 19.79 3.28
CA LEU A 24 12.80 20.01 2.51
C LEU A 24 13.77 18.87 2.82
N VAL A 25 13.37 17.65 2.44
CA VAL A 25 14.28 16.51 2.40
C VAL A 25 15.11 16.66 1.13
N HIS A 26 16.33 17.17 1.27
CA HIS A 26 17.35 17.18 0.22
C HIS A 26 17.56 15.73 -0.26
N ALA A 27 17.01 15.38 -1.41
CA ALA A 27 17.05 14.01 -1.88
C ALA A 27 18.39 13.77 -2.58
N VAL A 28 19.17 12.84 -2.03
CA VAL A 28 20.39 12.35 -2.65
C VAL A 28 20.02 11.29 -3.68
N GLY A 29 20.55 11.37 -4.89
CA GLY A 29 20.38 10.32 -5.89
C GLY A 29 21.25 9.12 -5.52
N CYS A 30 20.67 7.96 -5.22
CA CYS A 30 21.39 6.71 -4.97
C CYS A 30 20.98 5.65 -6.00
N ALA A 31 21.95 4.98 -6.64
CA ALA A 31 21.70 3.91 -7.60
C ALA A 31 22.85 2.88 -7.61
N GLY A 32 22.82 1.98 -8.59
CA GLY A 32 23.87 0.99 -8.78
C GLY A 32 23.84 -0.16 -7.78
N SER A 33 24.86 -1.01 -7.90
CA SER A 33 25.05 -2.20 -7.09
C SER A 33 25.25 -1.86 -5.61
N LEU A 34 24.92 -2.82 -4.76
CA LEU A 34 25.19 -2.72 -3.33
C LEU A 34 26.67 -3.06 -3.06
N PHE A 35 27.30 -2.33 -2.14
CA PHE A 35 28.59 -2.70 -1.56
C PHE A 35 28.45 -2.84 -0.05
N ASN A 36 29.27 -3.70 0.56
CA ASN A 36 29.30 -3.87 2.00
C ASN A 36 29.93 -2.62 2.66
N VAL A 37 29.28 -2.03 3.67
CA VAL A 37 29.73 -0.81 4.35
C VAL A 37 31.13 -0.95 4.97
N ASN A 38 31.56 -2.17 5.30
CA ASN A 38 32.89 -2.47 5.83
C ASN A 38 33.90 -2.92 4.75
N SER A 39 33.57 -2.79 3.46
CA SER A 39 34.44 -3.20 2.35
C SER A 39 35.55 -2.19 2.05
N THR A 40 36.57 -2.65 1.33
CA THR A 40 37.61 -1.78 0.76
C THR A 40 37.02 -0.70 -0.16
N TYR A 41 35.96 -1.00 -0.91
CA TYR A 41 35.25 0.01 -1.71
C TYR A 41 34.68 1.14 -0.83
N ALA A 42 34.07 0.80 0.31
CA ALA A 42 33.53 1.78 1.25
C ALA A 42 34.62 2.71 1.81
N GLN A 43 35.77 2.12 2.20
CA GLN A 43 36.93 2.87 2.68
C GLN A 43 37.51 3.76 1.59
N ASN A 44 37.65 3.26 0.36
CA ASN A 44 38.13 4.03 -0.78
C ASN A 44 37.19 5.21 -1.07
N ARG A 45 35.87 5.01 -1.00
CA ARG A 45 34.89 6.09 -1.20
C ARG A 45 35.00 7.16 -0.13
N HIS A 46 35.13 6.76 1.14
CA HIS A 46 35.29 7.68 2.25
C HIS A 46 36.58 8.51 2.14
N ASN A 47 37.71 7.84 1.87
CA ASN A 47 39.00 8.50 1.68
C ASN A 47 38.97 9.46 0.49
N LEU A 48 38.39 9.05 -0.64
CA LEU A 48 38.26 9.90 -1.81
C LEU A 48 37.46 11.17 -1.49
N PHE A 49 36.28 11.02 -0.86
CA PHE A 49 35.41 12.14 -0.49
C PHE A 49 36.08 13.14 0.44
N SER A 50 36.91 12.68 1.38
CA SER A 50 37.63 13.56 2.31
C SER A 50 38.58 14.54 1.63
N THR A 51 39.00 14.26 0.39
CA THR A 51 39.97 15.08 -0.37
C THR A 51 39.32 15.95 -1.46
N LEU A 52 38.07 15.70 -1.84
CA LEU A 52 37.45 16.37 -3.01
C LEU A 52 37.32 17.87 -2.83
N ALA A 53 36.97 18.33 -1.62
CA ALA A 53 36.72 19.75 -1.34
C ALA A 53 37.97 20.63 -1.51
N SER A 54 39.14 20.18 -1.04
CA SER A 54 40.39 20.92 -1.23
C SER A 54 40.87 20.85 -2.68
N LYS A 55 40.67 19.71 -3.36
CA LYS A 55 41.14 19.53 -4.73
C LYS A 55 40.32 20.32 -5.75
N VAL A 56 39.01 20.45 -5.58
CA VAL A 56 38.16 21.17 -6.55
C VAL A 56 38.49 22.65 -6.65
N VAL A 57 38.86 23.28 -5.53
CA VAL A 57 39.25 24.70 -5.50
C VAL A 57 40.55 24.93 -6.27
N VAL A 58 41.55 24.07 -6.04
CA VAL A 58 42.88 24.17 -6.68
C VAL A 58 42.82 23.86 -8.18
N ASN A 59 41.86 23.03 -8.62
CA ASN A 59 41.77 22.55 -10.01
C ASN A 59 40.66 23.23 -10.82
N GLY A 60 40.39 24.51 -10.56
CA GLY A 60 39.49 25.29 -11.44
C GLY A 60 38.02 24.88 -11.35
N ARG A 61 37.54 24.53 -10.15
CA ARG A 61 36.12 24.30 -9.80
C ARG A 61 35.41 23.11 -10.44
N LEU A 62 36.07 22.35 -11.32
CA LEU A 62 35.66 21.03 -11.80
C LEU A 62 36.83 20.06 -11.60
N TYR A 63 36.60 18.96 -10.88
CA TYR A 63 37.66 18.00 -10.60
C TYR A 63 37.14 16.56 -10.59
N ASN A 64 37.86 15.66 -11.26
CA ASN A 64 37.59 14.22 -11.24
C ASN A 64 38.79 13.48 -10.65
N ASP A 65 38.52 12.41 -9.91
CA ASP A 65 39.56 11.57 -9.31
C ASP A 65 39.05 10.13 -9.09
N SER A 66 39.97 9.21 -8.89
CA SER A 66 39.64 7.82 -8.57
C SER A 66 40.58 7.22 -7.54
N LEU A 67 40.06 6.32 -6.70
CA LEU A 67 40.84 5.65 -5.67
C LEU A 67 40.56 4.14 -5.64
N GLY A 68 41.62 3.35 -5.51
CA GLY A 68 41.56 1.88 -5.42
C GLY A 68 41.84 1.15 -6.73
N GLN A 69 41.69 -0.18 -6.71
CA GLN A 69 41.85 -1.09 -7.84
C GLN A 69 40.60 -1.95 -8.00
N ASN A 70 40.34 -2.47 -9.20
CA ASN A 70 39.18 -3.33 -9.46
C ASN A 70 39.22 -4.59 -8.57
N PRO A 71 38.08 -5.01 -7.98
CA PRO A 71 36.73 -4.47 -8.12
C PRO A 71 36.36 -3.32 -7.16
N ASN A 72 37.29 -2.83 -6.35
CA ASN A 72 37.08 -1.83 -5.29
C ASN A 72 37.42 -0.38 -5.71
N ARG A 73 37.52 -0.09 -7.01
CA ARG A 73 37.84 1.24 -7.52
C ARG A 73 36.62 2.14 -7.43
N VAL A 74 36.81 3.36 -6.93
CA VAL A 74 35.78 4.39 -6.83
C VAL A 74 36.21 5.55 -7.72
N HIS A 75 35.29 6.05 -8.53
CA HIS A 75 35.44 7.28 -9.30
C HIS A 75 34.56 8.36 -8.68
N ALA A 76 35.04 9.60 -8.64
CA ALA A 76 34.25 10.74 -8.22
C ALA A 76 34.46 11.94 -9.14
N LEU A 77 33.40 12.71 -9.35
CA LEU A 77 33.44 14.03 -9.98
C LEU A 77 32.84 15.04 -9.00
N VAL A 78 33.51 16.17 -8.85
CA VAL A 78 33.04 17.29 -8.07
C VAL A 78 33.07 18.55 -8.92
N PHE A 79 32.03 19.36 -8.78
CA PHE A 79 31.85 20.60 -9.52
C PHE A 79 31.22 21.65 -8.62
N CYS A 80 31.55 22.91 -8.84
CA CYS A 80 31.13 24.01 -7.99
C CYS A 80 31.01 25.30 -8.80
N THR A 81 29.88 25.99 -8.68
CA THR A 81 29.61 27.25 -9.36
C THR A 81 29.40 28.39 -8.38
N ARG A 82 29.94 29.55 -8.76
CA ARG A 82 29.84 30.81 -8.01
C ARG A 82 30.37 30.72 -6.57
N GLY A 83 30.37 31.85 -5.87
CA GLY A 83 30.96 32.03 -4.53
C GLY A 83 32.48 31.93 -4.46
N ASP A 84 33.01 32.20 -3.27
CA ASP A 84 34.44 32.11 -2.97
C ASP A 84 34.88 30.65 -2.73
N GLU A 85 36.19 30.47 -2.56
CA GLU A 85 36.79 29.15 -2.34
C GLU A 85 36.24 28.45 -1.08
N GLN A 86 35.96 29.22 -0.03
CA GLN A 86 35.52 28.69 1.25
C GLN A 86 34.07 28.19 1.20
N ALA A 87 33.20 28.93 0.51
CA ALA A 87 31.82 28.55 0.27
C ALA A 87 31.76 27.31 -0.63
N CYS A 88 32.68 27.20 -1.60
CA CYS A 88 32.82 26.00 -2.43
C CYS A 88 33.23 24.75 -1.62
N ILE A 89 34.25 24.89 -0.76
CA ILE A 89 34.70 23.82 0.15
C ILE A 89 33.54 23.38 1.05
N SER A 90 32.85 24.34 1.66
CA SER A 90 31.74 24.07 2.59
C SER A 90 30.59 23.35 1.88
N CYS A 91 30.26 23.75 0.66
CA CYS A 91 29.25 23.10 -0.17
C CYS A 91 29.62 21.64 -0.47
N VAL A 92 30.84 21.38 -0.94
CA VAL A 92 31.29 20.03 -1.28
C VAL A 92 31.38 19.11 -0.06
N GLN A 93 31.84 19.63 1.09
CA GLN A 93 31.87 18.88 2.35
C GLN A 93 30.46 18.49 2.79
N LYS A 94 29.51 19.43 2.72
CA LYS A 94 28.11 19.16 3.03
C LYS A 94 27.51 18.11 2.11
N VAL A 95 27.75 18.21 0.79
CA VAL A 95 27.23 17.24 -0.18
C VAL A 95 27.86 15.86 0.02
N THR A 96 29.17 15.75 0.22
CA THR A 96 29.82 14.45 0.48
C THR A 96 29.29 13.79 1.75
N GLN A 97 29.08 14.56 2.83
CA GLN A 97 28.48 14.07 4.08
C GLN A 97 27.03 13.61 3.88
N ASN A 98 26.23 14.36 3.13
CA ASN A 98 24.85 14.00 2.80
C ASN A 98 24.80 12.71 1.96
N ILE A 99 25.72 12.55 1.00
CA ILE A 99 25.84 11.32 0.21
C ILE A 99 26.21 10.14 1.11
N GLN A 100 27.17 10.29 2.01
CA GLN A 100 27.59 9.22 2.92
C GLN A 100 26.47 8.77 3.86
N THR A 101 25.64 9.70 4.32
CA THR A 101 24.53 9.40 5.23
C THR A 101 23.29 8.84 4.51
N SER A 102 23.01 9.33 3.29
CA SER A 102 21.79 8.98 2.55
C SER A 102 21.97 7.80 1.60
N CYS A 103 23.17 7.58 1.06
CA CYS A 103 23.52 6.46 0.18
C CYS A 103 24.62 5.56 0.81
N PRO A 104 24.42 4.97 2.01
CA PRO A 104 25.50 4.34 2.78
C PRO A 104 26.10 3.10 2.10
N ASN A 105 25.34 2.42 1.23
CA ASN A 105 25.72 1.13 0.64
C ASN A 105 25.45 1.03 -0.88
N ARG A 106 25.32 2.16 -1.58
CA ARG A 106 25.04 2.22 -3.03
C ARG A 106 26.24 2.75 -3.80
N MET A 107 26.72 2.01 -4.80
CA MET A 107 27.93 2.36 -5.55
C MET A 107 27.79 3.68 -6.32
N ASP A 108 26.62 3.93 -6.91
CA ASP A 108 26.35 5.17 -7.64
C ASP A 108 25.63 6.16 -6.74
N SER A 109 26.15 7.38 -6.67
CA SER A 109 25.47 8.45 -5.94
C SER A 109 25.77 9.82 -6.51
N PHE A 110 24.81 10.73 -6.47
CA PHE A 110 25.03 12.13 -6.78
C PHE A 110 24.11 13.05 -5.98
N GLN A 111 24.53 14.29 -5.80
CA GLN A 111 23.67 15.34 -5.26
C GLN A 111 24.13 16.71 -5.73
N TRP A 112 23.15 17.51 -6.18
CA TRP A 112 23.29 18.94 -6.36
C TRP A 112 22.87 19.65 -5.07
N ASN A 113 23.69 20.56 -4.57
CA ASN A 113 23.32 21.47 -3.48
C ASN A 113 22.50 22.63 -4.07
N ASN A 114 21.21 22.63 -3.75
CA ASN A 114 20.24 23.61 -4.24
C ASN A 114 19.52 24.30 -3.06
N ASP A 115 20.16 24.37 -1.88
CA ASP A 115 19.57 24.96 -0.69
C ASP A 115 19.30 26.46 -0.87
N ASP A 116 18.05 26.87 -0.64
CA ASP A 116 17.60 28.27 -0.72
C ASP A 116 18.14 29.17 0.42
N VAL A 117 18.76 28.57 1.43
CA VAL A 117 19.27 29.28 2.61
C VAL A 117 20.68 29.84 2.38
N ASP A 118 21.44 29.24 1.47
CA ASP A 118 22.85 29.58 1.21
C ASP A 118 23.02 29.97 -0.27
N ASP A 119 22.42 31.11 -0.62
CA ASP A 119 22.20 31.62 -1.99
C ASP A 119 23.46 31.87 -2.84
N GLN A 120 24.66 31.55 -2.33
CA GLN A 120 25.94 31.97 -2.92
C GLN A 120 26.66 30.88 -3.74
N VAL A 121 26.41 29.59 -3.50
CA VAL A 121 27.15 28.48 -4.15
C VAL A 121 26.25 27.30 -4.49
N SER A 122 26.29 26.86 -5.76
CA SER A 122 25.75 25.57 -6.18
C SER A 122 26.91 24.60 -6.43
N CYS A 123 26.82 23.38 -5.92
CA CYS A 123 27.85 22.36 -6.16
C CYS A 123 27.22 21.00 -6.42
N LEU A 124 27.97 20.15 -7.12
CA LEU A 124 27.64 18.77 -7.42
C LEU A 124 28.78 17.89 -6.92
N VAL A 125 28.43 16.78 -6.28
CA VAL A 125 29.33 15.63 -6.12
C VAL A 125 28.63 14.40 -6.69
N ARG A 126 29.33 13.64 -7.53
CA ARG A 126 28.92 12.30 -7.95
C ARG A 126 30.02 11.29 -7.73
N SER A 127 29.64 10.05 -7.41
CA SER A 127 30.56 8.92 -7.29
C SER A 127 29.99 7.66 -7.91
N SER A 128 30.85 6.80 -8.44
CA SER A 128 30.47 5.53 -9.05
C SER A 128 31.62 4.50 -8.99
N ASN A 129 31.33 3.25 -9.39
CA ASN A 129 32.32 2.22 -9.70
C ASN A 129 32.83 2.28 -11.15
N HIS A 130 32.29 3.17 -12.00
CA HIS A 130 32.76 3.42 -13.36
C HIS A 130 33.12 4.90 -13.54
N THR A 131 33.82 5.22 -14.64
CA THR A 131 34.27 6.59 -14.92
C THR A 131 33.08 7.54 -15.03
N THR A 132 33.09 8.59 -14.21
CA THR A 132 32.06 9.63 -14.21
C THR A 132 32.39 10.77 -15.18
N PHE A 133 33.67 11.05 -15.46
CA PHE A 133 34.09 12.16 -16.30
C PHE A 133 33.82 11.94 -17.80
N GLN A 134 33.34 12.99 -18.49
CA GLN A 134 33.00 12.97 -19.93
C GLN A 134 31.95 11.91 -20.30
N ASN A 135 31.09 11.58 -19.34
CA ASN A 135 30.04 10.60 -19.50
C ASN A 135 28.68 11.23 -19.18
N LEU A 136 27.79 11.26 -20.18
CA LEU A 136 26.41 11.70 -20.02
C LEU A 136 25.62 10.66 -19.23
N GLU A 137 25.22 11.03 -18.03
CA GLU A 137 24.42 10.18 -17.15
C GLU A 137 23.04 10.81 -16.93
N LEU A 138 22.02 10.13 -17.45
CA LEU A 138 20.63 10.55 -17.31
C LEU A 138 19.95 9.93 -16.07
N ARG A 139 20.54 8.95 -15.39
CA ARG A 139 19.89 8.26 -14.26
C ARG A 139 20.83 8.13 -13.07
N PRO A 140 20.32 8.15 -11.81
CA PRO A 140 18.91 8.37 -11.47
C PRO A 140 18.48 9.83 -11.62
N ALA A 141 17.18 10.11 -11.60
CA ALA A 141 16.66 11.48 -11.55
C ALA A 141 16.14 11.78 -10.14
N VAL A 142 16.41 12.98 -9.64
CA VAL A 142 15.91 13.50 -8.37
C VAL A 142 14.99 14.67 -8.67
N ILE A 143 13.82 14.75 -8.03
CA ILE A 143 12.79 15.76 -8.29
C ILE A 143 12.28 16.39 -7.00
N HIS A 144 12.06 17.70 -7.04
CA HIS A 144 11.55 18.52 -5.95
C HIS A 144 10.47 19.46 -6.48
N PRO A 145 9.20 19.03 -6.58
CA PRO A 145 8.11 19.90 -6.98
C PRO A 145 7.77 20.90 -5.88
N SER A 146 7.27 22.09 -6.25
CA SER A 146 6.66 23.01 -5.29
C SER A 146 5.45 22.33 -4.62
N PRO A 147 5.24 22.49 -3.31
CA PRO A 147 4.06 21.97 -2.63
C PRO A 147 2.77 22.63 -3.13
N ASP A 148 2.87 23.85 -3.66
CA ASP A 148 1.74 24.65 -4.11
C ASP A 148 1.36 24.35 -5.57
N SER A 149 0.05 24.39 -5.85
CA SER A 149 -0.51 24.18 -7.18
C SER A 149 -0.92 25.51 -7.82
N ILE A 150 -0.84 25.58 -9.14
CA ILE A 150 -1.36 26.69 -9.94
C ILE A 150 -2.90 26.69 -9.81
N GLU A 151 -3.47 27.87 -9.56
CA GLU A 151 -4.92 28.03 -9.38
C GLU A 151 -5.72 27.58 -10.64
N PRO A 152 -6.74 26.72 -10.50
CA PRO A 152 -7.48 26.16 -11.64
C PRO A 152 -8.28 27.17 -12.48
N SER A 153 -8.54 28.37 -11.95
CA SER A 153 -9.39 29.39 -12.57
C SER A 153 -8.68 30.24 -13.63
N LYS A 154 -7.36 30.10 -13.78
CA LYS A 154 -6.57 30.88 -14.74
C LYS A 154 -6.47 30.14 -16.08
N ASN A 155 -6.23 30.88 -17.16
CA ASN A 155 -6.12 30.33 -18.52
C ASN A 155 -4.88 29.42 -18.68
N THR A 156 -5.02 28.16 -18.29
CA THR A 156 -3.93 27.15 -18.25
C THR A 156 -3.25 26.97 -19.61
N THR A 157 -3.99 27.16 -20.71
CA THR A 157 -3.44 27.06 -22.07
C THR A 157 -2.44 28.19 -22.37
N LEU A 158 -2.75 29.43 -21.95
CA LEU A 158 -1.84 30.56 -22.12
C LEU A 158 -0.58 30.40 -21.27
N PHE A 159 -0.74 29.98 -20.01
CA PHE A 159 0.39 29.70 -19.12
C PHE A 159 1.33 28.65 -19.71
N SER A 160 0.78 27.52 -20.18
CA SER A 160 1.56 26.44 -20.80
C SER A 160 2.39 26.94 -21.97
N LYS A 161 1.81 27.75 -22.85
CA LYS A 161 2.50 28.30 -24.03
C LYS A 161 3.64 29.25 -23.64
N GLN A 162 3.41 30.14 -22.68
CA GLN A 162 4.43 31.08 -22.20
C GLN A 162 5.57 30.35 -21.45
N TRP A 163 5.23 29.31 -20.69
CA TRP A 163 6.19 28.49 -19.98
C TRP A 163 7.06 27.67 -20.93
N GLU A 164 6.49 27.05 -21.96
CA GLU A 164 7.24 26.31 -22.99
C GLU A 164 8.20 27.20 -23.78
N ALA A 165 7.79 28.42 -24.11
CA ALA A 165 8.68 29.40 -24.72
C ALA A 165 9.86 29.76 -23.80
N THR A 166 9.59 29.90 -22.50
CA THR A 166 10.62 30.17 -21.48
C THR A 166 11.60 29.00 -21.35
N VAL A 167 11.10 27.76 -21.35
CA VAL A 167 11.92 26.55 -21.36
C VAL A 167 12.87 26.52 -22.56
N ASN A 168 12.32 26.66 -23.77
CA ASN A 168 13.11 26.56 -25.00
C ASN A 168 14.22 27.61 -25.02
N ARG A 169 13.91 28.83 -24.56
CA ARG A 169 14.92 29.88 -24.45
C ARG A 169 15.98 29.58 -23.39
N THR A 170 15.58 29.06 -22.24
CA THR A 170 16.52 28.73 -21.15
C THR A 170 17.46 27.59 -21.56
N ILE A 171 16.97 26.57 -22.27
CA ILE A 171 17.79 25.51 -22.86
C ILE A 171 18.78 26.11 -23.87
N GLN A 172 18.31 27.01 -24.74
CA GLN A 172 19.18 27.66 -25.72
C GLN A 172 20.33 28.41 -25.02
N VAL A 173 20.03 29.23 -24.00
CA VAL A 173 21.06 29.95 -23.23
C VAL A 173 22.00 28.98 -22.52
N ALA A 174 21.47 27.90 -21.94
CA ALA A 174 22.26 26.87 -21.26
C ALA A 174 23.08 25.99 -22.21
N THR A 175 22.90 26.07 -23.52
CA THR A 175 23.60 25.22 -24.51
C THR A 175 24.48 26.03 -25.48
N GLU A 176 24.30 27.35 -25.54
CA GLU A 176 25.19 28.29 -26.22
C GLU A 176 26.56 28.35 -25.51
N ALA A 177 27.56 27.68 -26.10
CA ALA A 177 28.91 27.64 -25.56
C ALA A 177 29.63 28.98 -25.77
N ASN A 178 29.86 29.73 -24.69
CA ASN A 178 30.83 30.82 -24.70
C ASN A 178 32.18 30.25 -24.19
N THR A 179 33.09 29.96 -25.12
CA THR A 179 34.31 29.15 -24.95
C THR A 179 35.36 29.71 -23.99
N SER A 180 35.07 30.78 -23.25
CA SER A 180 36.04 31.49 -22.41
C SER A 180 35.63 31.61 -20.92
N SER A 181 34.57 30.95 -20.44
CA SER A 181 34.17 31.08 -19.03
C SER A 181 33.88 29.75 -18.32
N LEU A 182 34.31 29.67 -17.05
CA LEU A 182 33.98 28.63 -16.06
C LEU A 182 32.48 28.44 -15.78
N LEU A 183 31.61 29.23 -16.43
CA LEU A 183 30.15 29.19 -16.35
C LEU A 183 29.54 28.57 -17.62
N GLN A 184 30.31 27.75 -18.34
CA GLN A 184 29.84 27.02 -19.52
C GLN A 184 28.60 26.19 -19.16
N TYR A 185 27.56 26.32 -19.98
CA TYR A 185 26.27 25.63 -19.85
C TYR A 185 25.40 26.00 -18.65
N ILE A 186 25.24 27.30 -18.37
CA ILE A 186 24.27 27.83 -17.42
C ILE A 186 23.32 28.78 -18.13
N GLY A 187 22.02 28.52 -18.04
CA GLY A 187 20.95 29.40 -18.49
C GLY A 187 20.08 29.80 -17.31
N ALA A 188 20.04 31.10 -17.00
CA ALA A 188 19.09 31.67 -16.07
C ALA A 188 18.21 32.68 -16.83
N VAL A 189 16.89 32.57 -16.70
CA VAL A 189 15.93 33.44 -17.41
C VAL A 189 14.83 33.88 -16.44
N LYS A 190 14.52 35.17 -16.45
CA LYS A 190 13.30 35.74 -15.86
C LYS A 190 12.33 36.05 -17.00
N ALA A 191 11.16 35.42 -16.99
CA ALA A 191 10.09 35.68 -17.95
C ALA A 191 8.92 36.40 -17.26
N GLU A 192 8.52 37.54 -17.82
CA GLU A 192 7.38 38.32 -17.32
C GLU A 192 6.10 37.88 -18.01
N PHE A 193 5.19 37.27 -17.25
CA PHE A 193 3.91 36.78 -17.77
C PHE A 193 2.86 37.86 -17.60
N THR A 194 1.92 37.92 -18.54
CA THR A 194 0.92 39.01 -18.61
C THR A 194 -0.23 38.82 -17.62
N GLU A 195 -0.67 37.57 -17.42
CA GLU A 195 -1.81 37.22 -16.55
C GLU A 195 -1.38 36.40 -15.31
N PHE A 196 -0.07 36.17 -15.15
CA PHE A 196 0.50 35.28 -14.14
C PHE A 196 1.74 35.91 -13.50
N PRO A 197 2.15 35.45 -12.31
CA PRO A 197 3.42 35.84 -11.72
C PRO A 197 4.61 35.54 -12.65
N ASN A 198 5.69 36.31 -12.49
CA ASN A 198 6.93 36.11 -13.24
C ASN A 198 7.48 34.71 -12.99
N VAL A 199 8.00 34.08 -14.04
CA VAL A 199 8.66 32.78 -13.97
C VAL A 199 10.17 32.99 -13.95
N TYR A 200 10.83 32.38 -12.97
CA TYR A 200 12.28 32.33 -12.85
C TYR A 200 12.72 30.91 -13.17
N MET A 201 13.65 30.74 -14.12
CA MET A 201 14.09 29.42 -14.57
C MET A 201 15.62 29.37 -14.61
N LEU A 202 16.18 28.28 -14.10
CA LEU A 202 17.61 27.98 -14.10
C LEU A 202 17.83 26.59 -14.67
N MET A 203 18.75 26.49 -15.62
CA MET A 203 19.22 25.24 -16.20
C MET A 203 20.74 25.24 -16.18
N GLN A 204 21.32 24.11 -15.80
CA GLN A 204 22.77 23.98 -15.64
C GLN A 204 23.21 22.57 -15.99
N CYS A 205 24.30 22.45 -16.73
CA CYS A 205 24.95 21.18 -17.02
C CYS A 205 26.34 21.12 -16.40
N THR A 206 26.90 19.92 -16.27
CA THR A 206 28.32 19.78 -15.93
C THR A 206 29.18 20.19 -17.13
N PRO A 207 30.39 20.74 -16.93
CA PRO A 207 31.19 21.25 -18.05
C PRO A 207 31.87 20.15 -18.87
N ASP A 208 31.87 18.90 -18.38
CA ASP A 208 32.55 17.77 -19.00
C ASP A 208 31.76 17.10 -20.14
N ILE A 209 30.53 17.53 -20.39
CA ILE A 209 29.69 17.02 -21.49
C ILE A 209 29.59 18.03 -22.64
N THR A 210 29.18 17.57 -23.83
CA THR A 210 28.99 18.43 -24.99
C THR A 210 27.71 19.26 -24.91
N SER A 211 27.62 20.35 -25.69
CA SER A 211 26.41 21.18 -25.82
C SER A 211 25.17 20.34 -26.21
N ARG A 212 25.33 19.37 -27.11
CA ARG A 212 24.25 18.47 -27.53
C ARG A 212 23.79 17.55 -26.39
N GLU A 213 24.73 16.99 -25.62
CA GLU A 213 24.41 16.15 -24.46
C GLU A 213 23.75 16.95 -23.33
N CYS A 214 24.19 18.19 -23.13
CA CYS A 214 23.54 19.12 -22.20
C CYS A 214 22.08 19.39 -22.61
N MET A 215 21.84 19.68 -23.89
CA MET A 215 20.49 19.86 -24.44
C MET A 215 19.61 18.64 -24.17
N ILE A 216 20.10 17.44 -24.52
CA ILE A 216 19.39 16.17 -24.27
C ILE A 216 19.06 16.02 -22.78
N CYS A 217 20.02 16.28 -21.89
CA CYS A 217 19.83 16.13 -20.44
C CYS A 217 18.74 17.08 -19.90
N LEU A 218 18.77 18.34 -20.31
CA LEU A 218 17.82 19.36 -19.88
C LEU A 218 16.41 19.10 -20.43
N GLU A 219 16.28 18.74 -21.71
CA GLU A 219 15.00 18.33 -22.31
C GLU A 219 14.38 17.14 -21.56
N ASN A 220 15.20 16.16 -21.19
CA ASN A 220 14.75 15.01 -20.39
C ASN A 220 14.36 15.39 -18.95
N CYS A 221 14.95 16.43 -18.37
CA CYS A 221 14.53 16.96 -17.07
C CYS A 221 13.17 17.67 -17.17
N VAL A 222 13.01 18.52 -18.18
CA VAL A 222 11.75 19.25 -18.45
C VAL A 222 10.62 18.27 -18.75
N ALA A 223 10.83 17.31 -19.65
CA ALA A 223 9.82 16.32 -19.99
C ALA A 223 9.40 15.49 -18.77
N TYR A 224 10.38 15.11 -17.93
CA TYR A 224 10.11 14.40 -16.68
C TYR A 224 9.28 15.27 -15.70
N PHE A 225 9.62 16.56 -15.56
CA PHE A 225 8.84 17.47 -14.72
C PHE A 225 7.39 17.64 -15.23
N LYS A 226 7.21 17.91 -16.54
CA LYS A 226 5.88 18.09 -17.14
C LYS A 226 5.01 16.83 -16.98
N THR A 227 5.57 15.65 -17.23
CA THR A 227 4.77 14.41 -17.18
C THR A 227 4.32 14.05 -15.77
N GLN A 228 5.12 14.37 -14.75
CA GLN A 228 4.86 13.94 -13.37
C GLN A 228 4.23 15.03 -12.50
N PHE A 229 4.53 16.32 -12.75
CA PHE A 229 4.22 17.42 -11.84
C PHE A 229 3.74 18.70 -12.55
N TRP A 230 3.16 18.58 -13.76
CA TRP A 230 2.50 19.72 -14.37
C TRP A 230 1.37 20.27 -13.47
N GLY A 231 1.25 21.60 -13.41
CA GLY A 231 0.29 22.28 -12.54
C GLY A 231 0.83 22.69 -11.16
N ARG A 232 2.10 22.43 -10.84
CA ARG A 232 2.76 22.98 -9.63
C ARG A 232 3.29 24.39 -9.85
N GLN A 233 3.41 25.19 -8.79
CA GLN A 233 3.95 26.57 -8.83
C GLN A 233 5.49 26.66 -8.89
N GLY A 234 6.14 25.60 -9.39
CA GLY A 234 7.59 25.51 -9.44
C GLY A 234 8.11 24.14 -9.10
N GLY A 235 9.43 24.03 -9.05
CA GLY A 235 10.17 22.85 -8.66
C GLY A 235 11.45 22.62 -9.48
N SER A 236 12.21 21.62 -9.07
CA SER A 236 13.45 21.23 -9.74
C SER A 236 13.52 19.75 -10.09
N VAL A 237 14.28 19.44 -11.14
CA VAL A 237 14.69 18.09 -11.54
C VAL A 237 16.19 18.11 -11.73
N SER A 238 16.89 17.19 -11.08
CA SER A 238 18.33 17.03 -11.24
C SER A 238 18.68 15.60 -11.65
N ARG A 239 19.75 15.49 -12.43
CA ARG A 239 20.39 14.27 -12.92
C ARG A 239 21.89 14.41 -12.69
N PRO A 240 22.68 13.33 -12.77
CA PRO A 240 24.12 13.42 -12.54
C PRO A 240 24.85 14.43 -13.44
N SER A 241 24.34 14.68 -14.65
CA SER A 241 24.94 15.61 -15.61
C SER A 241 24.23 16.96 -15.76
N CYS A 242 23.03 17.17 -15.20
CA CYS A 242 22.31 18.43 -15.34
C CYS A 242 21.25 18.70 -14.27
N LEU A 243 20.86 19.96 -14.16
CA LEU A 243 19.85 20.49 -13.25
C LEU A 243 18.90 21.40 -14.02
N PHE A 244 17.61 21.26 -13.73
CA PHE A 244 16.53 22.15 -14.15
C PHE A 244 15.77 22.61 -12.90
N ARG A 245 15.54 23.91 -12.74
CA ARG A 245 14.68 24.48 -11.70
C ARG A 245 13.86 25.62 -12.27
N TRP A 246 12.61 25.72 -11.87
CA TRP A 246 11.81 26.91 -12.12
C TRP A 246 10.88 27.21 -10.95
N ASP A 247 10.62 28.48 -10.68
CA ASP A 247 9.73 28.91 -9.59
C ASP A 247 9.07 30.26 -9.95
N LEU A 248 8.02 30.63 -9.22
CA LEU A 248 7.36 31.94 -9.34
C LEU A 248 8.07 33.05 -8.53
N TYR A 249 9.15 32.71 -7.84
CA TYR A 249 10.00 33.61 -7.08
C TYR A 249 11.46 33.42 -7.47
N ARG A 250 12.27 34.42 -7.15
CA ARG A 250 13.70 34.44 -7.46
C ARG A 250 14.48 33.55 -6.48
N PHE A 251 15.49 32.82 -6.99
CA PHE A 251 16.35 31.93 -6.20
C PHE A 251 17.84 32.00 -6.65
N HIS A 252 18.77 31.61 -5.77
CA HIS A 252 20.21 31.34 -6.06
C HIS A 252 21.09 32.49 -6.57
N GLY A 253 20.79 33.77 -6.29
CA GLY A 253 21.62 34.91 -6.76
C GLY A 253 21.84 34.94 -8.29
N ALA A 254 21.13 34.08 -9.04
CA ALA A 254 21.48 33.76 -10.42
C ALA A 254 20.97 34.79 -11.42
N PHE A 255 20.07 35.65 -10.94
CA PHE A 255 19.32 36.62 -11.70
C PHE A 255 19.84 38.06 -11.52
N ASP A 256 21.01 38.24 -10.91
CA ASP A 256 21.60 39.58 -10.67
C ASP A 256 22.12 40.23 -11.97
N ASN A 257 22.47 39.43 -12.99
CA ASN A 257 22.99 39.89 -14.29
C ASN A 257 22.27 39.25 -15.51
N VAL A 258 20.95 39.03 -15.45
CA VAL A 258 20.21 38.25 -16.46
C VAL A 258 19.35 39.10 -17.40
N THR A 259 19.36 38.72 -18.68
CA THR A 259 18.54 39.25 -19.77
C THR A 259 17.04 39.19 -19.45
N ILE A 260 16.40 40.35 -19.31
CA ILE A 260 14.95 40.48 -19.11
C ILE A 260 14.27 40.31 -20.47
N PHE A 261 13.39 39.32 -20.61
CA PHE A 261 12.59 39.14 -21.81
C PHE A 261 11.10 39.31 -21.49
N HIS A 262 10.47 40.25 -22.18
CA HIS A 262 9.02 40.41 -22.19
C HIS A 262 8.40 39.30 -23.06
N ALA A 263 7.42 38.59 -22.52
CA ALA A 263 6.59 37.69 -23.32
C ALA A 263 5.92 38.47 -24.47
N PRO A 264 5.65 37.86 -25.63
CA PRO A 264 5.10 38.56 -26.79
C PRO A 264 3.77 39.25 -26.41
N PRO A 265 3.57 40.54 -26.77
CA PRO A 265 2.40 41.30 -26.36
C PRO A 265 1.13 40.84 -27.10
N ARG A 266 0.01 40.81 -26.38
CA ARG A 266 -1.33 40.68 -26.95
C ARG A 266 -1.89 42.07 -27.30
N VAL A 267 -2.55 42.15 -28.44
CA VAL A 267 -3.37 43.27 -28.93
C VAL A 267 -4.37 43.73 -27.85
N GLN A 268 -4.36 45.02 -27.52
CA GLN A 268 -5.23 45.67 -26.53
C GLN A 268 -6.58 46.10 -27.13
N PRO A 269 -7.64 46.19 -26.29
CA PRO A 269 -8.52 47.36 -26.24
C PRO A 269 -8.38 48.11 -24.89
N PRO A 270 -8.87 49.36 -24.78
CA PRO A 270 -8.17 50.43 -24.08
C PRO A 270 -8.40 50.53 -22.56
N GLU A 271 -7.45 51.27 -21.98
CA GLU A 271 -7.26 51.74 -20.60
C GLU A 271 -8.50 52.08 -19.77
N ASN A 272 -8.40 51.79 -18.46
CA ASN A 272 -8.79 52.77 -17.46
C ASN A 272 -7.85 52.74 -16.25
N ASP A 273 -7.37 53.92 -15.92
CA ASP A 273 -6.24 54.26 -15.06
C ASP A 273 -6.72 54.57 -13.63
N LYS A 274 -6.13 53.97 -12.58
CA LYS A 274 -6.14 54.53 -11.20
C LYS A 274 -4.92 54.10 -10.38
N LYS A 275 -4.13 55.11 -9.98
CA LYS A 275 -3.00 55.09 -9.03
C LYS A 275 -3.45 54.86 -7.57
N GLY A 276 -2.57 54.25 -6.76
CA GLY A 276 -2.68 54.30 -5.29
C GLY A 276 -1.50 53.68 -4.51
N LYS A 277 -0.85 54.51 -3.68
CA LYS A 277 0.39 54.32 -2.88
C LYS A 277 0.38 53.17 -1.84
N GLY A 278 1.58 52.69 -1.48
CA GLY A 278 1.83 51.74 -0.36
C GLY A 278 2.36 52.39 0.93
N ILE A 279 2.45 51.59 2.02
CA ILE A 279 3.12 51.90 3.31
C ILE A 279 3.69 50.61 3.95
N ARG A 280 4.82 50.76 4.69
CA ARG A 280 5.68 49.75 5.35
C ARG A 280 5.34 49.43 6.83
N LEU A 281 6.05 48.41 7.32
CA LEU A 281 6.01 47.57 8.54
C LEU A 281 6.76 48.10 9.79
N GLY A 282 6.40 47.59 10.99
CA GLY A 282 7.21 47.48 12.22
C GLY A 282 6.34 47.01 13.42
N GLY A 283 6.73 46.20 14.41
CA GLY A 283 7.98 45.57 14.85
C GLY A 283 7.70 44.59 16.02
N ILE A 284 8.70 43.77 16.37
CA ILE A 284 8.67 42.62 17.31
C ILE A 284 9.30 43.03 18.66
N ILE A 285 8.82 42.47 19.79
CA ILE A 285 9.57 41.93 20.96
C ILE A 285 8.54 41.62 22.10
N ALA A 286 8.01 40.39 22.12
CA ALA A 286 7.22 39.83 23.24
C ALA A 286 7.26 38.28 23.30
N ILE A 287 8.26 37.64 22.68
CA ILE A 287 8.20 36.22 22.26
C ILE A 287 9.08 35.28 23.12
N ILE A 288 9.95 35.80 23.98
CA ILE A 288 11.04 35.01 24.56
C ILE A 288 10.56 34.01 25.64
N VAL A 289 9.53 34.34 26.42
CA VAL A 289 9.08 33.49 27.54
C VAL A 289 8.26 32.27 27.09
N PRO A 290 7.31 32.39 26.14
CA PRO A 290 6.60 31.21 25.60
C PRO A 290 7.52 30.20 24.92
N ALA A 291 8.63 30.67 24.33
CA ALA A 291 9.58 29.86 23.58
C ALA A 291 10.26 28.77 24.44
N PHE A 292 10.49 29.06 25.73
CA PHE A 292 11.15 28.11 26.61
C PHE A 292 10.23 26.95 27.04
N ILE A 293 8.93 27.23 27.25
CA ILE A 293 7.94 26.20 27.58
C ILE A 293 7.68 25.31 26.35
N THR A 294 7.64 25.88 25.14
CA THR A 294 7.53 25.10 23.90
C THR A 294 8.74 24.18 23.69
N LEU A 295 9.93 24.57 24.11
CA LEU A 295 11.15 23.78 23.97
C LEU A 295 11.09 22.47 24.79
N LEU A 296 10.58 22.53 26.03
CA LEU A 296 10.47 21.33 26.88
C LEU A 296 9.42 20.34 26.36
N VAL A 297 8.29 20.84 25.86
CA VAL A 297 7.26 20.00 25.21
C VAL A 297 7.80 19.37 23.91
N PHE A 298 8.58 20.13 23.13
CA PHE A 298 9.22 19.67 21.90
C PHE A 298 10.21 18.52 22.16
N ILE A 299 11.01 18.59 23.23
CA ILE A 299 11.94 17.52 23.62
C ILE A 299 11.18 16.23 24.02
N GLY A 300 10.06 16.36 24.74
CA GLY A 300 9.18 15.23 25.07
C GLY A 300 8.58 14.57 23.83
N LEU A 301 8.12 15.38 22.86
CA LEU A 301 7.55 14.91 21.60
C LEU A 301 8.60 14.27 20.68
N ILE A 302 9.84 14.78 20.64
CA ILE A 302 10.94 14.16 19.88
C ILE A 302 11.23 12.76 20.41
N LYS A 303 11.29 12.55 21.73
CA LYS A 303 11.53 11.21 22.29
C LYS A 303 10.40 10.24 21.97
N PHE A 304 9.15 10.70 21.95
CA PHE A 304 7.99 9.91 21.49
C PHE A 304 8.07 9.60 19.99
N TYR A 305 8.46 10.58 19.16
CA TYR A 305 8.56 10.45 17.71
C TYR A 305 9.71 9.53 17.28
N VAL A 306 10.86 9.59 17.92
CA VAL A 306 12.00 8.67 17.67
C VAL A 306 11.63 7.22 18.00
N ARG A 307 10.83 7.01 19.06
CA ARG A 307 10.28 5.68 19.39
C ARG A 307 9.33 5.17 18.29
N ARG A 308 8.54 6.07 17.69
CA ARG A 308 7.59 5.75 16.61
C ARG A 308 8.27 5.56 15.24
N ARG A 309 9.37 6.26 14.96
CA ARG A 309 10.10 6.22 13.68
C ARG A 309 10.85 4.90 13.44
N LYS A 310 11.14 4.14 14.50
CA LYS A 310 11.67 2.76 14.37
C LYS A 310 10.68 1.76 13.77
N PHE A 311 9.39 2.12 13.64
CA PHE A 311 8.33 1.20 13.23
C PHE A 311 7.83 1.39 11.77
N ASN A 312 8.24 2.44 11.05
CA ASN A 312 7.44 2.91 9.89
C ASN A 312 8.19 3.31 8.60
N LYS A 313 9.36 2.74 8.28
CA LYS A 313 9.99 2.97 6.96
C LYS A 313 9.78 1.78 6.01
N GLY A 314 8.72 1.89 5.21
CA GLY A 314 8.72 1.43 3.82
C GLY A 314 7.49 1.94 3.05
N ILE A 315 7.44 2.08 1.72
CA ILE A 315 8.38 2.20 0.60
C ILE A 315 7.54 2.90 -0.57
N TYR A 316 8.13 3.21 -1.73
CA TYR A 316 7.56 3.57 -3.04
C TYR A 316 6.26 2.83 -3.47
N VAL A 317 5.25 3.53 -4.00
CA VAL A 317 4.05 2.93 -4.62
C VAL A 317 4.06 3.26 -6.12
N GLY A 318 4.16 2.23 -6.97
CA GLY A 318 3.80 2.29 -8.38
C GLY A 318 2.33 2.65 -8.56
N ARG A 319 2.02 3.41 -9.61
CA ARG A 319 0.74 4.10 -9.79
C ARG A 319 -0.42 3.10 -9.89
N ALA A 320 -1.19 3.06 -8.82
CA ALA A 320 -2.55 2.58 -8.81
C ALA A 320 -3.46 3.54 -9.59
N GLU A 321 -4.21 3.05 -10.58
CA GLU A 321 -5.26 3.83 -11.24
C GLU A 321 -6.63 3.53 -10.62
N TYR A 322 -7.45 4.55 -10.40
CA TYR A 322 -8.82 4.37 -9.92
C TYR A 322 -9.75 4.20 -11.13
N SER A 323 -10.51 3.10 -11.21
CA SER A 323 -11.53 2.92 -12.25
C SER A 323 -12.91 3.37 -11.76
N ASP A 324 -13.59 4.21 -12.52
CA ASP A 324 -14.99 4.59 -12.30
C ASP A 324 -15.89 3.72 -13.19
N SER A 325 -16.41 2.64 -12.62
CA SER A 325 -17.51 1.88 -13.22
C SER A 325 -18.40 1.38 -12.08
N ASP A 326 -19.57 2.03 -11.94
CA ASP A 326 -20.66 1.73 -11.01
C ASP A 326 -20.27 1.48 -9.54
N CYS A 327 -20.01 2.59 -8.86
CA CYS A 327 -20.09 2.75 -7.41
C CYS A 327 -19.06 1.97 -6.56
N GLN A 328 -17.74 2.09 -6.84
CA GLN A 328 -16.69 2.19 -5.79
C GLN A 328 -15.27 2.46 -6.34
N TYR A 329 -14.48 3.23 -5.58
CA TYR A 329 -13.04 3.44 -5.81
C TYR A 329 -12.24 2.15 -5.56
N MET A 330 -11.97 1.36 -6.60
CA MET A 330 -11.03 0.23 -6.50
C MET A 330 -9.67 0.54 -7.14
N LEU A 331 -8.62 0.01 -6.54
CA LEU A 331 -7.26 0.14 -7.00
C LEU A 331 -7.02 -0.78 -8.22
N ARG A 332 -6.70 -0.21 -9.38
CA ARG A 332 -6.17 -0.98 -10.52
C ARG A 332 -4.66 -1.04 -10.39
N PHE A 333 -4.12 -2.25 -10.36
CA PHE A 333 -2.69 -2.52 -10.41
C PHE A 333 -2.25 -2.73 -11.85
N ASP A 334 -1.10 -2.15 -12.21
CA ASP A 334 -0.40 -2.42 -13.46
C ASP A 334 0.23 -3.83 -13.43
N LEU A 335 0.18 -4.55 -14.55
CA LEU A 335 0.73 -5.92 -14.61
C LEU A 335 2.23 -5.95 -14.28
N GLY A 336 3.00 -4.96 -14.71
CA GLY A 336 4.42 -4.81 -14.39
C GLY A 336 4.66 -4.64 -12.89
N MET A 337 3.77 -3.93 -12.18
CA MET A 337 3.82 -3.82 -10.72
C MET A 337 3.61 -5.18 -10.04
N ILE A 338 2.66 -5.97 -10.52
CA ILE A 338 2.39 -7.32 -9.99
C ILE A 338 3.57 -8.25 -10.27
N LEU A 339 4.11 -8.23 -11.50
CA LEU A 339 5.27 -9.04 -11.87
C LEU A 339 6.48 -8.72 -10.99
N MET A 340 6.77 -7.44 -10.74
CA MET A 340 7.85 -7.06 -9.82
C MET A 340 7.57 -7.52 -8.37
N ALA A 341 6.31 -7.40 -7.91
CA ALA A 341 5.95 -7.75 -6.54
C ALA A 341 6.03 -9.26 -6.28
N THR A 342 5.73 -10.09 -7.28
CA THR A 342 5.69 -11.56 -7.16
C THR A 342 6.95 -12.25 -7.69
N ASP A 343 7.97 -11.49 -8.10
CA ASP A 343 9.17 -12.02 -8.78
C ASP A 343 8.78 -12.87 -10.00
N GLU A 344 8.02 -12.27 -10.92
CA GLU A 344 7.48 -12.89 -12.13
C GLU A 344 6.65 -14.16 -11.87
N PHE A 345 5.88 -14.16 -10.77
CA PHE A 345 5.14 -15.33 -10.30
C PHE A 345 6.04 -16.55 -10.02
N SER A 346 7.20 -16.30 -9.42
CA SER A 346 8.14 -17.35 -8.99
C SER A 346 7.43 -18.44 -8.18
N SER A 347 7.82 -19.70 -8.41
CA SER A 347 7.32 -20.85 -7.66
C SER A 347 7.66 -20.76 -6.17
N GLU A 348 8.73 -20.05 -5.79
CA GLU A 348 9.10 -19.79 -4.39
C GLU A 348 8.07 -18.92 -3.67
N ASN A 349 7.39 -18.05 -4.41
CA ASN A 349 6.33 -17.18 -3.89
C ASN A 349 4.94 -17.84 -3.93
N LYS A 350 4.81 -19.09 -4.40
CA LYS A 350 3.51 -19.76 -4.50
C LYS A 350 2.97 -20.10 -3.10
N LEU A 351 1.79 -19.57 -2.78
CA LEU A 351 1.09 -19.84 -1.52
C LEU A 351 0.15 -21.04 -1.66
N GLY A 352 -0.46 -21.22 -2.83
CA GLY A 352 -1.42 -22.30 -3.07
C GLY A 352 -1.96 -22.29 -4.49
N GLN A 353 -2.60 -23.37 -4.89
CA GLN A 353 -3.27 -23.49 -6.19
C GLN A 353 -4.61 -24.19 -6.01
N GLY A 354 -5.67 -23.51 -6.44
CA GLY A 354 -7.04 -24.04 -6.45
C GLY A 354 -7.50 -24.33 -7.88
N GLY A 355 -8.76 -24.74 -8.03
CA GLY A 355 -9.38 -24.98 -9.34
C GLY A 355 -9.46 -23.75 -10.24
N PHE A 356 -9.39 -22.55 -9.65
CA PHE A 356 -9.66 -21.29 -10.33
C PHE A 356 -8.43 -20.42 -10.55
N GLY A 357 -7.28 -20.82 -10.02
CA GLY A 357 -6.05 -20.06 -10.18
C GLY A 357 -4.96 -20.42 -9.18
N THR A 358 -3.85 -19.71 -9.28
CA THR A 358 -2.72 -19.84 -8.37
C THR A 358 -2.54 -18.56 -7.56
N VAL A 359 -2.31 -18.70 -6.26
CA VAL A 359 -2.09 -17.59 -5.34
C VAL A 359 -0.60 -17.49 -5.04
N TYR A 360 -0.07 -16.28 -5.18
CA TYR A 360 1.33 -15.95 -4.91
C TYR A 360 1.43 -14.92 -3.80
N LYS A 361 2.46 -15.02 -2.96
CA LYS A 361 2.90 -13.95 -2.10
C LYS A 361 3.57 -12.89 -2.95
N GLY A 362 3.25 -11.64 -2.71
CA GLY A 362 3.96 -10.52 -3.31
C GLY A 362 4.36 -9.50 -2.27
N ILE A 363 5.42 -8.76 -2.54
CA ILE A 363 5.82 -7.60 -1.75
C ILE A 363 5.73 -6.41 -2.70
N LEU A 364 4.70 -5.57 -2.52
CA LEU A 364 4.61 -4.33 -3.28
C LEU A 364 5.87 -3.51 -3.03
N LEU A 365 6.19 -2.62 -3.97
CA LEU A 365 7.31 -1.70 -3.80
C LEU A 365 7.25 -1.09 -2.41
N ASN A 366 6.07 -0.68 -1.91
CA ASN A 366 5.87 -0.06 -0.60
C ASN A 366 6.12 -0.95 0.63
N GLY A 367 6.63 -2.17 0.44
CA GLY A 367 6.91 -3.18 1.47
C GLY A 367 5.66 -3.84 2.01
N ARG A 368 4.49 -3.47 1.49
CA ARG A 368 3.24 -4.11 1.87
C ARG A 368 3.21 -5.50 1.25
N GLU A 369 3.13 -6.50 2.10
CA GLU A 369 2.86 -7.87 1.66
C GLU A 369 1.42 -7.98 1.14
N ILE A 370 1.27 -8.66 0.01
CA ILE A 370 0.00 -8.90 -0.68
C ILE A 370 -0.13 -10.37 -1.07
N ALA A 371 -1.36 -10.82 -1.23
CA ALA A 371 -1.66 -12.10 -1.85
C ALA A 371 -2.23 -11.85 -3.26
N VAL A 372 -1.63 -12.45 -4.28
CA VAL A 372 -1.95 -12.24 -5.69
C VAL A 372 -2.55 -13.52 -6.24
N LYS A 373 -3.88 -13.55 -6.42
CA LYS A 373 -4.60 -14.65 -7.06
C LYS A 373 -4.63 -14.41 -8.56
N ARG A 374 -3.82 -15.15 -9.30
CA ARG A 374 -3.79 -15.16 -10.77
C ARG A 374 -4.74 -16.23 -11.27
N LEU A 375 -5.82 -15.82 -11.93
CA LEU A 375 -6.86 -16.74 -12.40
C LEU A 375 -6.40 -17.50 -13.65
N THR A 376 -6.96 -18.69 -13.85
CA THR A 376 -6.60 -19.54 -15.00
C THR A 376 -7.10 -18.92 -16.31
N ARG A 377 -6.16 -18.61 -17.21
CA ARG A 377 -6.43 -17.99 -18.53
C ARG A 377 -7.48 -18.76 -19.33
N GLY A 378 -8.45 -18.04 -19.91
CA GLY A 378 -9.37 -18.57 -20.93
C GLY A 378 -10.47 -19.51 -20.42
N SER A 379 -10.63 -19.68 -19.10
CA SER A 379 -11.76 -20.43 -18.55
C SER A 379 -12.99 -19.52 -18.40
N GLU A 380 -14.15 -19.98 -18.88
CA GLU A 380 -15.41 -19.26 -18.66
C GLU A 380 -15.69 -19.13 -17.15
N GLU A 381 -15.31 -20.15 -16.38
CA GLU A 381 -15.38 -20.15 -14.93
C GLU A 381 -14.56 -19.02 -14.31
N GLY A 382 -13.27 -18.89 -14.67
CA GLY A 382 -12.36 -17.88 -14.12
C GLY A 382 -12.80 -16.44 -14.40
N CYS A 383 -13.28 -16.15 -15.63
CA CYS A 383 -13.79 -14.82 -15.97
C CYS A 383 -15.05 -14.45 -15.17
N MET A 384 -15.93 -15.42 -14.91
CA MET A 384 -17.08 -15.20 -14.05
C MET A 384 -16.68 -14.96 -12.59
N GLU A 385 -15.70 -15.70 -12.07
CA GLU A 385 -15.19 -15.47 -10.71
C GLU A 385 -14.55 -14.10 -10.57
N PHE A 386 -13.74 -13.70 -11.55
CA PHE A 386 -13.13 -12.37 -11.57
C PHE A 386 -14.19 -11.28 -11.44
N LYS A 387 -15.22 -11.32 -12.29
CA LYS A 387 -16.33 -10.36 -12.28
C LYS A 387 -17.12 -10.40 -10.96
N ASN A 388 -17.39 -11.59 -10.44
CA ASN A 388 -18.07 -11.75 -9.16
C ASN A 388 -17.28 -11.14 -8.01
N GLU A 389 -15.99 -11.49 -7.88
CA GLU A 389 -15.15 -11.02 -6.78
C GLU A 389 -14.93 -9.50 -6.87
N VAL A 390 -14.69 -8.95 -8.06
CA VAL A 390 -14.58 -7.50 -8.27
C VAL A 390 -15.88 -6.78 -7.92
N SER A 391 -17.03 -7.30 -8.35
CA SER A 391 -18.34 -6.68 -8.09
C SER A 391 -18.76 -6.76 -6.62
N LEU A 392 -18.41 -7.86 -5.94
CA LEU A 392 -18.78 -8.12 -4.54
C LEU A 392 -17.83 -7.45 -3.55
N LEU A 393 -16.53 -7.74 -3.65
CA LEU A 393 -15.57 -7.41 -2.60
C LEU A 393 -15.19 -5.94 -2.56
N THR A 394 -15.49 -5.18 -3.61
CA THR A 394 -15.45 -3.71 -3.57
C THR A 394 -16.29 -3.16 -2.42
N ARG A 395 -17.46 -3.77 -2.19
CA ARG A 395 -18.49 -3.30 -1.25
C ARG A 395 -18.39 -3.91 0.16
N LEU A 396 -17.46 -4.86 0.36
CA LEU A 396 -17.34 -5.61 1.60
C LEU A 396 -16.15 -5.14 2.43
N GLN A 397 -16.43 -4.69 3.65
CA GLN A 397 -15.40 -4.34 4.62
C GLN A 397 -15.82 -4.81 6.00
N HIS A 398 -15.20 -5.91 6.44
CA HIS A 398 -15.44 -6.47 7.76
C HIS A 398 -14.18 -7.16 8.29
N LYS A 399 -13.94 -7.11 9.61
CA LYS A 399 -12.71 -7.64 10.23
C LYS A 399 -12.52 -9.15 10.00
N ASN A 400 -13.63 -9.89 9.85
CA ASN A 400 -13.64 -11.33 9.62
C ASN A 400 -13.79 -11.74 8.15
N LEU A 401 -13.61 -10.82 7.21
CA LEU A 401 -13.51 -11.12 5.77
C LEU A 401 -12.14 -10.69 5.26
N VAL A 402 -11.62 -11.38 4.24
CA VAL A 402 -10.39 -10.97 3.56
C VAL A 402 -10.66 -9.71 2.73
N LYS A 403 -9.79 -8.72 2.85
CA LYS A 403 -9.89 -7.48 2.10
C LYS A 403 -9.28 -7.60 0.70
N LEU A 404 -10.11 -7.40 -0.32
CA LEU A 404 -9.63 -7.12 -1.68
C LEU A 404 -9.04 -5.70 -1.71
N LEU A 405 -7.79 -5.59 -2.18
CA LEU A 405 -7.07 -4.34 -2.30
C LEU A 405 -7.22 -3.73 -3.69
N GLY A 406 -7.37 -4.58 -4.70
CA GLY A 406 -7.50 -4.17 -6.08
C GLY A 406 -7.42 -5.34 -7.04
N PHE A 407 -7.30 -5.01 -8.32
CA PHE A 407 -7.26 -5.99 -9.40
C PHE A 407 -6.31 -5.54 -10.51
N CYS A 408 -5.90 -6.47 -11.36
CA CYS A 408 -5.24 -6.21 -12.62
C CYS A 408 -6.02 -6.93 -13.73
N HIS A 409 -6.32 -6.19 -14.79
CA HIS A 409 -6.95 -6.70 -16.01
C HIS A 409 -6.21 -6.12 -17.23
N GLU A 410 -5.22 -6.87 -17.72
CA GLU A 410 -4.32 -6.45 -18.81
C GLU A 410 -3.84 -7.65 -19.61
N ARG A 411 -3.82 -7.56 -20.95
CA ARG A 411 -3.25 -8.59 -21.84
C ARG A 411 -3.73 -10.02 -21.52
N ASP A 412 -5.03 -10.16 -21.27
CA ASP A 412 -5.73 -11.41 -20.89
C ASP A 412 -5.34 -11.98 -19.51
N GLU A 413 -4.66 -11.20 -18.66
CA GLU A 413 -4.46 -11.52 -17.25
C GLU A 413 -5.61 -10.99 -16.40
N GLU A 414 -6.28 -11.89 -15.68
CA GLU A 414 -7.26 -11.56 -14.65
C GLU A 414 -6.64 -11.89 -13.28
N ILE A 415 -6.29 -10.84 -12.54
CA ILE A 415 -5.55 -10.95 -11.28
C ILE A 415 -6.28 -10.18 -10.18
N LEU A 416 -6.44 -10.83 -9.03
CA LEU A 416 -7.01 -10.23 -7.82
C LEU A 416 -5.92 -10.06 -6.77
N VAL A 417 -5.88 -8.89 -6.14
CA VAL A 417 -4.85 -8.54 -5.15
C VAL A 417 -5.51 -8.34 -3.78
N TYR A 418 -5.18 -9.18 -2.82
CA TYR A 418 -5.71 -9.15 -1.46
C TYR A 418 -4.66 -8.74 -0.45
N GLU A 419 -5.11 -8.42 0.77
CA GLU A 419 -4.21 -8.38 1.92
C GLU A 419 -3.57 -9.75 2.13
N PHE A 420 -2.27 -9.77 2.45
CA PHE A 420 -1.60 -11.00 2.85
C PHE A 420 -2.00 -11.36 4.28
N VAL A 421 -2.42 -12.61 4.47
CA VAL A 421 -2.86 -13.16 5.75
C VAL A 421 -1.84 -14.24 6.17
N PRO A 422 -1.01 -14.00 7.22
CA PRO A 422 0.25 -14.72 7.40
C PRO A 422 0.14 -16.18 7.86
N ASN A 423 -0.90 -16.55 8.61
CA ASN A 423 -1.04 -17.91 9.17
C ASN A 423 -1.85 -18.83 8.25
N SER A 424 -1.73 -18.68 6.91
CA SER A 424 -2.35 -19.57 5.92
C SER A 424 -3.85 -19.81 6.16
N SER A 425 -4.41 -20.92 5.67
CA SER A 425 -5.79 -21.34 5.91
C SER A 425 -5.92 -22.32 7.09
N LEU A 426 -7.10 -22.34 7.68
CA LEU A 426 -7.46 -23.12 8.86
C LEU A 426 -7.23 -24.63 8.67
N ASP A 427 -7.45 -25.16 7.47
CA ASP A 427 -7.23 -26.57 7.15
C ASP A 427 -5.76 -27.02 7.30
N HIS A 428 -4.81 -26.11 7.09
CA HIS A 428 -3.38 -26.36 7.36
C HIS A 428 -3.05 -26.44 8.84
N PHE A 429 -3.94 -25.98 9.72
CA PHE A 429 -3.78 -26.11 11.16
C PHE A 429 -4.56 -27.30 11.68
N ILE A 430 -5.83 -27.44 11.29
CA ILE A 430 -6.68 -28.46 11.90
C ILE A 430 -6.38 -29.89 11.45
N PHE A 431 -5.81 -30.08 10.26
CA PHE A 431 -5.55 -31.43 9.73
C PHE A 431 -4.08 -31.82 9.75
N ASP A 432 -3.23 -30.95 10.31
CA ASP A 432 -1.82 -31.18 10.53
C ASP A 432 -1.60 -31.42 12.02
N GLU A 433 -1.08 -32.58 12.41
CA GLU A 433 -1.03 -33.01 13.81
C GLU A 433 -0.18 -32.06 14.69
N GLU A 434 0.94 -31.57 14.17
CA GLU A 434 1.82 -30.65 14.90
C GLU A 434 1.15 -29.29 15.08
N LYS A 435 0.60 -28.71 14.01
CA LYS A 435 -0.05 -27.39 14.06
C LYS A 435 -1.39 -27.42 14.77
N ARG A 436 -2.10 -28.54 14.77
CA ARG A 436 -3.38 -28.72 15.46
C ARG A 436 -3.25 -28.50 16.96
N SER A 437 -2.10 -28.81 17.55
CA SER A 437 -1.79 -28.53 18.95
C SER A 437 -1.80 -27.03 19.30
N LEU A 438 -1.59 -26.14 18.31
CA LEU A 438 -1.65 -24.69 18.47
C LEU A 438 -3.09 -24.17 18.54
N LEU A 439 -4.06 -24.96 18.08
CA LEU A 439 -5.48 -24.63 18.13
C LEU A 439 -6.09 -25.07 19.47
N THR A 440 -5.73 -24.36 20.55
CA THR A 440 -6.39 -24.53 21.86
C THR A 440 -7.89 -24.30 21.73
N TRP A 441 -8.66 -24.76 22.73
CA TRP A 441 -10.10 -24.57 22.74
C TRP A 441 -10.49 -23.10 22.55
N GLU A 442 -9.84 -22.18 23.26
CA GLU A 442 -10.11 -20.74 23.19
C GLU A 442 -9.87 -20.19 21.79
N VAL A 443 -8.80 -20.65 21.12
CA VAL A 443 -8.47 -20.26 19.74
C VAL A 443 -9.53 -20.81 18.78
N ARG A 444 -9.94 -22.07 18.92
CA ARG A 444 -11.00 -22.66 18.07
C ARG A 444 -12.33 -21.94 18.24
N PHE A 445 -12.74 -21.67 19.48
CA PHE A 445 -13.96 -20.94 19.77
C PHE A 445 -13.94 -19.54 19.16
N LYS A 446 -12.83 -18.81 19.32
CA LYS A 446 -12.61 -17.49 18.71
C LYS A 446 -12.72 -17.52 17.18
N ILE A 447 -12.16 -18.57 16.55
CA ILE A 447 -12.28 -18.79 15.09
C ILE A 447 -13.74 -19.04 14.70
N ILE A 448 -14.43 -19.95 15.39
CA ILE A 448 -15.84 -20.28 15.13
C ILE A 448 -16.72 -19.04 15.24
N GLU A 449 -16.57 -18.27 16.32
CA GLU A 449 -17.31 -17.03 16.53
C GLU A 449 -17.01 -15.98 15.45
N GLY A 450 -15.73 -15.81 15.11
CA GLY A 450 -15.31 -14.85 14.08
C GLY A 450 -15.85 -15.20 12.69
N VAL A 451 -15.84 -16.47 12.30
CA VAL A 451 -16.45 -16.91 11.02
C VAL A 451 -17.96 -16.67 11.05
N ALA A 452 -18.63 -17.00 12.16
CA ALA A 452 -20.06 -16.75 12.30
C ALA A 452 -20.41 -15.26 12.16
N ARG A 453 -19.60 -14.36 12.74
CA ARG A 453 -19.75 -12.91 12.59
C ARG A 453 -19.54 -12.44 11.15
N GLY A 454 -18.57 -13.02 10.45
CA GLY A 454 -18.36 -12.77 9.02
C GLY A 454 -19.58 -13.12 8.18
N LEU A 455 -20.22 -14.27 8.45
CA LEU A 455 -21.43 -14.70 7.73
C LEU A 455 -22.67 -13.87 8.09
N VAL A 456 -22.85 -13.47 9.37
CA VAL A 456 -23.91 -12.51 9.74
C VAL A 456 -23.77 -11.23 8.92
N TYR A 457 -22.54 -10.71 8.79
CA TYR A 457 -22.30 -9.54 7.97
C TYR A 457 -22.74 -9.76 6.51
N LEU A 458 -22.37 -10.88 5.89
CA LEU A 458 -22.77 -11.19 4.49
C LEU A 458 -24.28 -11.39 4.32
N HIS A 459 -24.94 -12.01 5.30
CA HIS A 459 -26.36 -12.40 5.18
C HIS A 459 -27.32 -11.29 5.57
N GLU A 460 -26.93 -10.42 6.51
CA GLU A 460 -27.86 -9.50 7.18
C GLU A 460 -27.35 -8.06 7.28
N ASP A 461 -26.07 -7.82 7.62
CA ASP A 461 -25.59 -6.46 7.93
C ASP A 461 -24.95 -5.70 6.75
N SER A 462 -24.63 -6.38 5.64
CA SER A 462 -24.12 -5.74 4.42
C SER A 462 -25.24 -5.05 3.62
N GLN A 463 -24.86 -4.10 2.76
CA GLN A 463 -25.83 -3.38 1.91
C GLN A 463 -26.61 -4.31 0.97
N LEU A 464 -25.99 -5.41 0.57
CA LEU A 464 -26.56 -6.44 -0.29
C LEU A 464 -26.49 -7.76 0.44
N LYS A 465 -27.50 -8.61 0.30
CA LYS A 465 -27.47 -9.97 0.84
C LYS A 465 -26.57 -10.83 -0.03
N ILE A 466 -25.56 -11.45 0.55
CA ILE A 466 -24.54 -12.22 -0.17
C ILE A 466 -24.49 -13.62 0.40
N ILE A 467 -24.52 -14.62 -0.49
CA ILE A 467 -24.39 -16.04 -0.13
C ILE A 467 -23.05 -16.52 -0.66
N HIS A 468 -22.20 -17.04 0.22
CA HIS A 468 -20.81 -17.39 -0.06
C HIS A 468 -20.68 -18.62 -0.97
N ARG A 469 -21.49 -19.66 -0.74
CA ARG A 469 -21.58 -20.94 -1.51
C ARG A 469 -20.38 -21.87 -1.48
N ASP A 470 -19.18 -21.40 -1.10
CA ASP A 470 -18.01 -22.27 -0.92
C ASP A 470 -17.31 -22.06 0.44
N LEU A 471 -18.10 -22.05 1.53
CA LEU A 471 -17.54 -21.96 2.87
C LEU A 471 -16.96 -23.32 3.31
N LYS A 472 -15.68 -23.34 3.68
CA LYS A 472 -14.94 -24.53 4.12
C LYS A 472 -13.67 -24.11 4.87
N ALA A 473 -13.03 -25.04 5.58
CA ALA A 473 -11.82 -24.74 6.37
C ALA A 473 -10.69 -24.12 5.53
N SER A 474 -10.47 -24.56 4.29
CA SER A 474 -9.41 -23.99 3.43
C SER A 474 -9.71 -22.55 2.96
N ASN A 475 -10.95 -22.08 3.10
CA ASN A 475 -11.37 -20.72 2.75
C ASN A 475 -11.45 -19.80 3.99
N ILE A 476 -10.99 -20.28 5.15
CA ILE A 476 -10.83 -19.47 6.37
C ILE A 476 -9.34 -19.20 6.56
N LEU A 477 -8.89 -17.98 6.27
CA LEU A 477 -7.51 -17.56 6.52
C LEU A 477 -7.34 -17.09 7.96
N LEU A 478 -6.14 -17.24 8.52
CA LEU A 478 -5.82 -16.84 9.89
C LEU A 478 -4.79 -15.70 9.91
N ASP A 479 -5.14 -14.58 10.55
CA ASP A 479 -4.20 -13.47 10.73
C ASP A 479 -3.14 -13.77 11.81
N ALA A 480 -2.22 -12.83 12.03
CA ALA A 480 -1.11 -12.99 12.97
C ALA A 480 -1.57 -13.32 14.40
N GLU A 481 -2.75 -12.86 14.79
CA GLU A 481 -3.36 -13.10 16.11
C GLU A 481 -4.38 -14.25 16.10
N MET A 482 -4.33 -15.12 15.08
CA MET A 482 -5.23 -16.26 14.88
C MET A 482 -6.71 -15.85 14.79
N ASN A 483 -7.02 -14.62 14.35
CA ASN A 483 -8.39 -14.26 14.01
C ASN A 483 -8.74 -14.78 12.61
N PRO A 484 -9.99 -15.24 12.40
CA PRO A 484 -10.41 -15.77 11.12
C PRO A 484 -10.81 -14.66 10.15
N LYS A 485 -10.49 -14.87 8.87
CA LYS A 485 -10.96 -14.10 7.72
C LYS A 485 -11.51 -15.04 6.65
N VAL A 486 -12.80 -14.92 6.36
CA VAL A 486 -13.45 -15.66 5.26
C VAL A 486 -12.93 -15.13 3.92
N ALA A 487 -12.50 -16.04 3.05
CA ALA A 487 -11.88 -15.77 1.76
C ALA A 487 -12.61 -16.52 0.63
N ASP A 488 -12.22 -16.21 -0.61
CA ASP A 488 -12.63 -16.90 -1.84
C ASP A 488 -14.11 -16.74 -2.21
N PHE A 489 -14.44 -15.56 -2.74
CA PHE A 489 -15.81 -15.17 -3.10
C PHE A 489 -16.16 -15.47 -4.57
N GLY A 490 -15.34 -16.22 -5.30
CA GLY A 490 -15.54 -16.50 -6.73
C GLY A 490 -16.90 -17.14 -7.05
N THR A 491 -17.41 -17.96 -6.13
CA THR A 491 -18.71 -18.63 -6.28
C THR A 491 -19.89 -17.89 -5.62
N ALA A 492 -19.62 -16.78 -4.94
CA ALA A 492 -20.63 -16.06 -4.17
C ALA A 492 -21.71 -15.43 -5.07
N ARG A 493 -22.89 -15.21 -4.52
CA ARG A 493 -24.05 -14.68 -5.26
C ARG A 493 -24.72 -13.54 -4.51
N LEU A 494 -25.02 -12.46 -5.24
CA LEU A 494 -25.86 -11.35 -4.81
C LEU A 494 -27.32 -11.75 -4.83
N PHE A 495 -28.02 -11.41 -3.75
CA PHE A 495 -29.46 -11.52 -3.61
C PHE A 495 -30.03 -10.13 -3.34
N ASP A 496 -31.14 -9.80 -3.98
CA ASP A 496 -31.92 -8.64 -3.59
C ASP A 496 -32.47 -8.85 -2.17
N THR A 497 -32.65 -7.75 -1.42
CA THR A 497 -33.02 -7.80 0.00
C THR A 497 -34.30 -8.61 0.26
N ASN A 498 -35.22 -8.63 -0.71
CA ASN A 498 -36.50 -9.34 -0.64
C ASN A 498 -36.41 -10.81 -1.11
N GLU A 499 -35.35 -11.21 -1.81
CA GLU A 499 -35.18 -12.60 -2.24
C GLU A 499 -34.73 -13.47 -1.07
N THR A 500 -35.44 -14.58 -0.84
CA THR A 500 -35.15 -15.55 0.23
C THR A 500 -34.53 -16.84 -0.31
N ARG A 501 -34.76 -17.14 -1.59
CA ARG A 501 -34.26 -18.31 -2.30
C ARG A 501 -34.07 -17.98 -3.78
N ALA A 502 -33.02 -18.53 -4.38
CA ALA A 502 -32.85 -18.54 -5.83
C ALA A 502 -32.54 -19.95 -6.32
N GLU A 503 -32.80 -20.22 -7.59
CA GLU A 503 -32.46 -21.47 -8.25
C GLU A 503 -31.30 -21.23 -9.23
N THR A 504 -30.50 -22.26 -9.46
CA THR A 504 -29.42 -22.24 -10.45
C THR A 504 -29.28 -23.60 -11.11
N LYS A 505 -28.95 -23.61 -12.40
CA LYS A 505 -28.53 -24.82 -13.11
C LYS A 505 -27.04 -25.12 -12.91
N ARG A 506 -26.25 -24.12 -12.50
CA ARG A 506 -24.81 -24.24 -12.29
C ARG A 506 -24.50 -24.46 -10.81
N ILE A 507 -24.17 -25.70 -10.48
CA ILE A 507 -23.68 -26.10 -9.15
C ILE A 507 -22.18 -25.79 -9.07
N ALA A 508 -21.80 -24.98 -8.10
CA ALA A 508 -20.44 -24.56 -7.80
C ALA A 508 -20.19 -24.60 -6.28
N GLY A 509 -18.94 -24.85 -5.87
CA GLY A 509 -18.50 -25.02 -4.48
C GLY A 509 -17.85 -26.40 -4.25
N THR A 510 -17.63 -26.77 -2.99
CA THR A 510 -16.91 -28.00 -2.62
C THR A 510 -17.85 -29.10 -2.15
N ARG A 511 -17.79 -30.26 -2.81
CA ARG A 511 -18.56 -31.46 -2.40
C ARG A 511 -18.24 -31.83 -0.96
N GLY A 512 -19.26 -32.21 -0.19
CA GLY A 512 -19.17 -32.49 1.23
C GLY A 512 -19.50 -31.28 2.13
N TYR A 513 -19.34 -30.04 1.63
CA TYR A 513 -19.78 -28.82 2.32
C TYR A 513 -21.09 -28.25 1.76
N MET A 514 -21.47 -28.65 0.54
CA MET A 514 -22.72 -28.21 -0.09
C MET A 514 -23.94 -28.81 0.61
N ALA A 515 -24.95 -27.97 0.80
CA ALA A 515 -26.23 -28.38 1.33
C ALA A 515 -26.98 -29.33 0.36
N PRO A 516 -27.77 -30.29 0.88
CA PRO A 516 -28.47 -31.28 0.07
C PRO A 516 -29.47 -30.66 -0.92
N GLU A 517 -30.23 -29.65 -0.52
CA GLU A 517 -31.18 -28.97 -1.41
C GLU A 517 -30.49 -28.22 -2.56
N TYR A 518 -29.25 -27.80 -2.34
CA TYR A 518 -28.44 -27.15 -3.35
C TYR A 518 -27.89 -28.18 -4.35
N LEU A 519 -27.40 -29.33 -3.87
CA LEU A 519 -26.93 -30.43 -4.72
C LEU A 519 -28.05 -31.04 -5.57
N SER A 520 -29.21 -31.29 -4.97
CA SER A 520 -30.31 -32.00 -5.63
C SER A 520 -31.17 -31.10 -6.51
N TYR A 521 -31.38 -29.84 -6.11
CA TYR A 521 -32.35 -28.96 -6.77
C TYR A 521 -31.77 -27.61 -7.22
N GLY A 522 -30.47 -27.36 -6.99
CA GLY A 522 -29.86 -26.08 -7.31
C GLY A 522 -30.41 -24.91 -6.50
N GLN A 523 -31.02 -25.17 -5.35
CA GLN A 523 -31.60 -24.14 -4.49
C GLN A 523 -30.53 -23.48 -3.64
N ILE A 524 -30.38 -22.16 -3.80
CA ILE A 524 -29.43 -21.33 -3.07
C ILE A 524 -30.20 -20.45 -2.08
N SER A 525 -29.76 -20.46 -0.83
CA SER A 525 -30.23 -19.53 0.21
C SER A 525 -29.15 -19.31 1.26
N VAL A 526 -29.35 -18.35 2.17
CA VAL A 526 -28.46 -18.16 3.33
C VAL A 526 -28.32 -19.44 4.17
N LYS A 527 -29.32 -20.33 4.12
CA LYS A 527 -29.31 -21.63 4.82
C LYS A 527 -28.34 -22.63 4.19
N SER A 528 -27.93 -22.42 2.94
CA SER A 528 -26.90 -23.23 2.29
C SER A 528 -25.54 -22.94 2.92
N ASP A 529 -25.20 -21.68 3.20
CA ASP A 529 -23.98 -21.31 3.94
C ASP A 529 -24.02 -21.78 5.40
N VAL A 530 -25.20 -21.78 6.04
CA VAL A 530 -25.38 -22.31 7.40
C VAL A 530 -25.02 -23.80 7.45
N TYR A 531 -25.42 -24.57 6.43
CA TYR A 531 -25.04 -25.99 6.34
C TYR A 531 -23.53 -26.14 6.21
N SER A 532 -22.90 -25.40 5.30
CA SER A 532 -21.44 -25.42 5.12
C SER A 532 -20.69 -25.01 6.41
N PHE A 533 -21.22 -24.04 7.15
CA PHE A 533 -20.70 -23.63 8.46
C PHE A 533 -20.81 -24.77 9.48
N GLY A 534 -21.93 -25.50 9.50
CA GLY A 534 -22.12 -26.67 10.35
C GLY A 534 -21.09 -27.76 10.08
N VAL A 535 -20.81 -28.07 8.81
CA VAL A 535 -19.77 -29.04 8.44
C VAL A 535 -18.40 -28.58 8.95
N MET A 536 -18.01 -27.33 8.67
CA MET A 536 -16.75 -26.74 9.13
C MET A 536 -16.66 -26.71 10.67
N LEU A 537 -17.76 -26.42 11.37
CA LEU A 537 -17.82 -26.43 12.83
C LEU A 537 -17.56 -27.85 13.39
N LEU A 538 -18.15 -28.87 12.78
CA LEU A 538 -17.89 -30.26 13.17
C LEU A 538 -16.44 -30.66 12.88
N GLU A 539 -15.85 -30.21 11.77
CA GLU A 539 -14.42 -30.40 11.51
C GLU A 539 -13.58 -29.76 12.61
N MET A 540 -13.92 -28.52 13.01
CA MET A 540 -13.28 -27.77 14.11
C MET A 540 -13.30 -28.50 15.44
N ILE A 541 -14.38 -29.21 15.73
CA ILE A 541 -14.51 -29.98 16.98
C ILE A 541 -13.78 -31.32 16.86
N CYS A 542 -13.80 -31.96 15.69
CA CYS A 542 -13.28 -33.31 15.50
C CYS A 542 -11.79 -33.38 15.16
N GLY A 543 -11.23 -32.32 14.60
CA GLY A 543 -9.85 -32.32 14.13
C GLY A 543 -9.61 -33.24 12.93
N LYS A 544 -10.67 -33.66 12.21
CA LYS A 544 -10.62 -34.59 11.07
C LYS A 544 -11.33 -34.02 9.85
N ARG A 545 -10.80 -34.31 8.66
CA ARG A 545 -11.38 -33.88 7.39
C ARG A 545 -12.72 -34.58 7.16
N ASN A 546 -13.69 -33.86 6.59
CA ASN A 546 -14.99 -34.40 6.23
C ASN A 546 -14.94 -35.66 5.36
N ASN A 547 -13.96 -35.76 4.46
CA ASN A 547 -13.79 -36.93 3.59
C ASN A 547 -13.15 -38.16 4.27
N SER A 548 -12.77 -38.07 5.54
CA SER A 548 -12.16 -39.18 6.30
C SER A 548 -13.18 -40.22 6.80
N PHE A 549 -14.48 -40.00 6.55
CA PHE A 549 -15.59 -40.81 7.09
C PHE A 549 -16.30 -41.58 5.96
N GLU A 550 -15.64 -42.62 5.44
CA GLU A 550 -16.14 -43.70 4.55
C GLU A 550 -17.43 -43.43 3.74
N GLY A 551 -17.49 -42.30 3.03
CA GLY A 551 -18.59 -41.94 2.12
C GLY A 551 -19.76 -41.16 2.72
N GLU A 552 -20.05 -41.29 4.02
CA GLU A 552 -21.20 -40.60 4.66
C GLU A 552 -20.86 -39.17 5.14
N GLY A 553 -19.58 -38.90 5.40
CA GLY A 553 -19.08 -37.59 5.83
C GLY A 553 -19.24 -37.31 7.34
N ILE A 554 -18.64 -36.21 7.79
CA ILE A 554 -18.58 -35.85 9.22
C ILE A 554 -19.95 -35.56 9.84
N ALA A 555 -20.89 -35.05 9.03
CA ALA A 555 -22.25 -34.76 9.48
C ALA A 555 -22.98 -36.04 9.91
N ALA A 556 -22.96 -37.09 9.06
CA ALA A 556 -23.56 -38.38 9.37
C ALA A 556 -22.87 -39.06 10.56
N PHE A 557 -21.53 -39.01 10.60
CA PHE A 557 -20.77 -39.51 11.75
C PHE A 557 -21.18 -38.82 13.06
N ALA A 558 -21.25 -37.48 13.08
CA ALA A 558 -21.61 -36.71 14.26
C ALA A 558 -23.04 -37.02 14.73
N TRP A 559 -23.99 -37.12 13.80
CA TRP A 559 -25.37 -37.48 14.11
C TRP A 559 -25.49 -38.87 14.74
N LYS A 560 -24.83 -39.87 14.16
CA LYS A 560 -24.79 -41.22 14.71
C LYS A 560 -24.29 -41.24 16.15
N ARG A 561 -23.21 -40.50 16.44
CA ARG A 561 -22.65 -40.41 17.81
C ARG A 561 -23.54 -39.65 18.78
N TRP A 562 -24.25 -38.64 18.29
CA TRP A 562 -25.24 -37.91 19.07
C TRP A 562 -26.42 -38.81 19.47
N ASP A 563 -26.98 -39.56 18.53
CA ASP A 563 -28.12 -40.46 18.76
C ASP A 563 -27.73 -41.65 19.66
N GLU A 564 -26.49 -42.14 19.55
CA GLU A 564 -25.92 -43.13 20.48
C GLU A 564 -25.75 -42.58 21.91
N GLY A 565 -25.97 -41.27 22.13
CA GLY A 565 -25.74 -40.60 23.41
C GLY A 565 -24.26 -40.48 23.77
N ARG A 566 -23.38 -40.51 22.76
CA ARG A 566 -21.92 -40.50 22.91
C ARG A 566 -21.24 -39.35 22.13
N PRO A 567 -21.67 -38.09 22.32
CA PRO A 567 -21.09 -36.94 21.61
C PRO A 567 -19.60 -36.73 21.92
N GLU A 568 -19.09 -37.25 23.04
CA GLU A 568 -17.69 -37.16 23.43
C GLU A 568 -16.73 -37.80 22.41
N ILE A 569 -17.18 -38.79 21.64
CA ILE A 569 -16.34 -39.46 20.62
C ILE A 569 -16.00 -38.52 19.45
N ILE A 570 -16.81 -37.49 19.25
CA ILE A 570 -16.62 -36.53 18.16
C ILE A 570 -15.42 -35.62 18.48
N ILE A 571 -15.11 -35.40 19.75
CA ILE A 571 -14.19 -34.35 20.19
C ILE A 571 -12.74 -34.75 19.91
N ASP A 572 -12.01 -33.82 19.33
CA ASP A 572 -10.57 -33.92 19.11
C ASP A 572 -9.83 -34.16 20.44
N PRO A 573 -9.03 -35.22 20.56
CA PRO A 573 -8.24 -35.50 21.77
C PRO A 573 -7.34 -34.35 22.21
N PHE A 574 -6.93 -33.46 21.30
CA PHE A 574 -6.11 -32.28 21.62
C PHE A 574 -6.88 -31.14 22.28
N LEU A 575 -8.23 -31.16 22.26
CA LEU A 575 -9.04 -30.07 22.82
C LEU A 575 -9.15 -30.12 24.34
N VAL A 576 -9.37 -31.30 24.93
CA VAL A 576 -9.46 -31.45 26.39
C VAL A 576 -9.29 -32.91 26.84
N GLU A 577 -8.75 -33.13 28.05
CA GLU A 577 -8.82 -34.43 28.74
C GLU A 577 -10.25 -34.81 29.18
N LYS A 578 -11.17 -33.84 29.32
CA LYS A 578 -12.60 -34.06 29.63
C LYS A 578 -13.51 -33.10 28.84
N PRO A 579 -14.60 -33.58 28.22
CA PRO A 579 -15.48 -32.74 27.41
C PRO A 579 -16.16 -31.64 28.24
N SER A 580 -15.93 -30.38 27.89
CA SER A 580 -16.63 -29.26 28.51
C SER A 580 -18.05 -29.14 27.96
N ASN A 581 -18.98 -28.65 28.79
CA ASN A 581 -20.37 -28.39 28.43
C ASN A 581 -20.48 -27.51 27.18
N GLU A 582 -19.51 -26.62 26.98
CA GLU A 582 -19.40 -25.72 25.84
C GLU A 582 -19.13 -26.46 24.52
N ILE A 583 -18.26 -27.48 24.52
CA ILE A 583 -17.97 -28.26 23.30
C ILE A 583 -19.19 -29.08 22.89
N ILE A 584 -19.86 -29.73 23.86
CA ILE A 584 -21.10 -30.49 23.59
C ILE A 584 -22.18 -29.58 23.01
N LYS A 585 -22.29 -28.35 23.54
CA LYS A 585 -23.17 -27.31 22.99
C LYS A 585 -22.80 -26.94 21.55
N LEU A 586 -21.52 -26.85 21.20
CA LEU A 586 -21.13 -26.61 19.81
C LEU A 586 -21.42 -27.79 18.88
N ILE A 587 -21.29 -29.04 19.35
CA ILE A 587 -21.73 -30.21 18.59
C ILE A 587 -23.23 -30.10 18.29
N GLN A 588 -24.03 -29.79 19.30
CA GLN A 588 -25.47 -29.57 19.15
C GLN A 588 -25.78 -28.51 18.09
N ILE A 589 -25.07 -27.37 18.13
CA ILE A 589 -25.19 -26.30 17.14
C ILE A 589 -24.80 -26.81 15.74
N GLY A 590 -23.69 -27.53 15.62
CA GLY A 590 -23.24 -28.13 14.36
C GLY A 590 -24.30 -29.02 13.72
N LEU A 591 -24.93 -29.88 14.52
CA LEU A 591 -26.02 -30.78 14.08
C LEU A 591 -27.25 -30.02 13.60
N LEU A 592 -27.66 -28.96 14.30
CA LEU A 592 -28.76 -28.08 13.85
C LEU A 592 -28.43 -27.37 12.53
N CYS A 593 -27.17 -26.98 12.33
CA CYS A 593 -26.71 -26.35 11.10
C CYS A 593 -26.72 -27.33 9.91
N VAL A 594 -26.34 -28.59 10.10
CA VAL A 594 -26.32 -29.62 9.04
C VAL A 594 -27.64 -30.37 8.87
N HIS A 595 -28.74 -29.85 9.41
CA HIS A 595 -30.07 -30.45 9.24
C HIS A 595 -30.45 -30.53 7.74
N GLU A 596 -31.05 -31.64 7.30
CA GLU A 596 -31.39 -31.85 5.89
C GLU A 596 -32.38 -30.80 5.36
N ASN A 597 -33.48 -30.58 6.09
CA ASN A 597 -34.41 -29.48 5.80
C ASN A 597 -33.83 -28.09 6.13
N ALA A 598 -33.57 -27.28 5.10
CA ALA A 598 -33.05 -25.91 5.21
C ALA A 598 -33.88 -24.98 6.10
N THR A 599 -35.20 -25.19 6.21
CA THR A 599 -36.07 -24.36 7.06
C THR A 599 -35.82 -24.57 8.55
N LYS A 600 -35.36 -25.77 8.94
CA LYS A 600 -35.06 -26.14 10.33
C LYS A 600 -33.70 -25.66 10.80
N ARG A 601 -32.80 -25.33 9.87
CA ARG A 601 -31.49 -24.75 10.19
C ARG A 601 -31.64 -23.37 10.85
N PRO A 602 -30.81 -23.02 11.83
CA PRO A 602 -30.81 -21.68 12.43
C PRO A 602 -30.38 -20.60 11.43
N THR A 603 -30.54 -19.34 11.79
CA THR A 603 -29.85 -18.22 11.11
C THR A 603 -28.50 -17.98 11.79
N MET A 604 -27.55 -17.39 11.07
CA MET A 604 -26.23 -17.06 11.63
C MET A 604 -26.35 -16.11 12.83
N ARG A 605 -27.34 -15.20 12.85
CA ARG A 605 -27.60 -14.33 14.00
C ARG A 605 -28.05 -15.09 15.24
N SER A 606 -28.92 -16.08 15.08
CA SER A 606 -29.30 -16.97 16.19
C SER A 606 -28.09 -17.72 16.73
N LEU A 607 -27.18 -18.16 15.85
CA LEU A 607 -25.93 -18.81 16.27
C LEU A 607 -25.05 -17.88 17.11
N ILE A 608 -24.86 -16.62 16.71
CA ILE A 608 -24.11 -15.65 17.51
C ILE A 608 -24.71 -15.47 18.92
N ILE A 609 -26.04 -15.42 19.01
CA ILE A 609 -26.73 -15.33 20.30
C ILE A 609 -26.46 -16.58 21.15
N TRP A 610 -26.52 -17.77 20.54
CA TRP A 610 -26.25 -19.04 21.23
C TRP A 610 -24.80 -19.18 21.68
N LEU A 611 -23.84 -18.74 20.86
CA LEU A 611 -22.42 -18.72 21.21
C LEU A 611 -22.13 -17.76 22.38
N SER A 612 -22.81 -16.61 22.43
CA SER A 612 -22.50 -15.54 23.41
C SER A 612 -23.09 -15.75 24.81
N ARG A 613 -24.07 -16.66 24.99
CA ARG A 613 -24.75 -16.84 26.28
C ARG A 613 -24.57 -18.24 26.82
N GLU A 614 -24.11 -18.36 28.05
CA GLU A 614 -23.94 -19.65 28.73
C GLU A 614 -25.26 -20.38 28.98
N THR A 615 -26.34 -19.64 29.29
CA THR A 615 -27.61 -20.19 29.82
C THR A 615 -28.78 -20.22 28.84
N ILE A 616 -28.56 -20.06 27.53
CA ILE A 616 -29.65 -20.16 26.54
C ILE A 616 -30.04 -21.61 26.28
N SER A 617 -31.36 -21.87 26.27
CA SER A 617 -31.93 -23.12 25.77
C SER A 617 -31.80 -23.21 24.25
N ILE A 618 -31.04 -24.20 23.76
CA ILE A 618 -30.87 -24.50 22.34
C ILE A 618 -31.78 -25.69 21.98
N PRO A 619 -32.49 -25.66 20.84
CA PRO A 619 -33.31 -26.77 20.39
C PRO A 619 -32.50 -28.07 20.29
N LEU A 620 -33.06 -29.18 20.74
CA LEU A 620 -32.44 -30.49 20.52
C LEU A 620 -32.43 -30.79 19.02
N PRO A 621 -31.31 -31.29 18.46
CA PRO A 621 -31.29 -31.88 17.14
C PRO A 621 -32.25 -33.08 17.18
N LYS A 622 -33.37 -32.98 16.45
CA LYS A 622 -34.35 -34.05 16.26
C LYS A 622 -34.44 -34.32 14.77
N ASP A 623 -34.71 -35.58 14.43
CA ASP A 623 -34.96 -36.12 13.10
C ASP A 623 -33.74 -36.15 12.15
N LEU A 624 -33.12 -37.32 12.06
CA LEU A 624 -32.29 -37.69 10.93
C LEU A 624 -33.16 -38.43 9.90
N ALA A 625 -33.44 -37.82 8.75
CA ALA A 625 -33.96 -38.56 7.60
C ALA A 625 -32.85 -39.30 6.82
N PHE A 626 -31.68 -39.56 7.43
CA PHE A 626 -30.70 -40.50 6.86
C PHE A 626 -31.10 -41.97 7.06
N THR A 627 -32.20 -42.27 7.76
CA THR A 627 -32.76 -43.62 7.86
C THR A 627 -34.29 -43.60 7.78
N ARG A 628 -34.79 -43.85 6.56
CA ARG A 628 -36.02 -44.60 6.20
C ARG A 628 -37.39 -44.08 6.71
N ASN A 629 -38.37 -44.15 5.81
CA ASN A 629 -39.81 -44.15 6.08
C ASN A 629 -40.16 -44.79 7.44
N GLU A 630 -40.76 -44.05 8.38
CA GLU A 630 -42.04 -44.32 9.05
C GLU A 630 -42.32 -43.34 10.22
N SER A 631 -43.48 -42.67 10.11
CA SER A 631 -44.39 -42.17 11.15
C SER A 631 -43.91 -41.51 12.48
N GLN A 632 -44.20 -40.19 12.55
CA GLN A 632 -44.91 -39.41 13.60
C GLN A 632 -44.51 -39.37 15.10
N SER A 633 -44.53 -38.12 15.59
CA SER A 633 -44.81 -37.59 16.95
C SER A 633 -43.69 -37.75 18.00
N GLU A 634 -43.44 -36.85 18.96
CA GLU A 634 -44.16 -35.67 19.46
C GLU A 634 -43.17 -34.73 20.22
N ASP A 635 -43.66 -33.54 20.55
CA ASP A 635 -42.94 -32.43 21.17
C ASP A 635 -42.40 -32.77 22.58
N GLY A 636 -41.25 -32.19 22.93
CA GLY A 636 -40.59 -32.47 24.21
C GLY A 636 -39.41 -31.54 24.42
N THR A 637 -39.63 -30.52 25.25
CA THR A 637 -38.61 -29.64 25.81
C THR A 637 -38.06 -30.30 27.07
N VAL A 638 -36.77 -30.64 27.07
CA VAL A 638 -36.07 -31.15 28.26
C VAL A 638 -34.92 -30.20 28.59
N SER A 639 -34.88 -29.76 29.84
CA SER A 639 -33.85 -28.87 30.39
C SER A 639 -32.45 -29.50 30.34
N MET A 640 -31.44 -28.68 29.99
CA MET A 640 -30.02 -29.00 29.85
C MET A 640 -29.41 -29.69 31.09
N SER A 641 -30.04 -29.56 32.27
CA SER A 641 -29.62 -30.23 33.51
C SER A 641 -29.75 -31.76 33.48
N SER A 642 -30.66 -32.32 32.68
CA SER A 642 -30.90 -33.77 32.66
C SER A 642 -29.83 -34.55 31.88
N VAL A 643 -29.21 -33.92 30.87
CA VAL A 643 -28.11 -34.51 30.07
C VAL A 643 -26.85 -34.64 30.93
N PHE A 644 -26.57 -33.65 31.78
CA PHE A 644 -25.43 -33.70 32.73
C PHE A 644 -25.55 -34.78 33.80
N THR A 645 -26.78 -35.10 34.21
CA THR A 645 -27.00 -36.13 35.24
C THR A 645 -26.68 -37.54 34.72
N LYS A 646 -26.83 -37.78 33.40
CA LYS A 646 -26.45 -39.05 32.75
C LYS A 646 -24.95 -39.18 32.45
N LEU A 647 -24.21 -38.08 32.32
CA LEU A 647 -22.76 -38.10 32.04
C LEU A 647 -21.90 -38.16 33.33
N SER A 648 -22.45 -37.77 34.49
CA SER A 648 -21.76 -37.90 35.79
C SER A 648 -21.90 -39.29 36.43
N SER A 649 -22.64 -40.23 35.81
CA SER A 649 -22.98 -41.54 36.39
C SER A 649 -22.42 -42.73 35.60
N ARG A 650 -21.38 -42.53 34.79
CA ARG A 650 -20.61 -43.61 34.15
C ARG A 650 -19.12 -43.39 34.20
#